data_AF-C7YQ16-F1
#
_entry.id   AF-C7YQ16-F1
#
_cell.length_a   1.000
_cell.length_b   1.000
_cell.length_c   1.000
_cell.angle_alpha   90.00
_cell.angle_beta   90.00
_cell.angle_gamma   90.00
#
_symmetry.space_group_name_H-M   'P 1'
#
loop_
_entity.id
_entity.type
_entity.pdbx_description
1 polymer ?
#
loop_
_entity_poly.entity_id
_entity_poly.type
_entity_poly.pdbx_seq_one_letter_code
_entity_poly.pdbx_strand_id
1 'polypeptide(L)'
;MPKPRTKRGHGREEKKRKRREEAESYEAHENDSKRQRTTDENGYQDGQEAQENGIGEKEFFGMLADEEQEYFRRADELLELNQFPSDEERDVFLENVWKEAENKELKLASSQSCSRLMERLIQLSTTAQKKRLFEAFAGHFLSLVQHRFASHCCEALFLRSAGVVTKELSGFVGFVLDTKGAGGDAEKPEAAMEHLFLATLDELEGSLSYLITDRFASHTLRVLLLVLSGRPLEDSSSRTLMKSKKKEKISVSGAEAADEANKGLRAVPPSFTMAATKIIQDSTAGMDATSLRVLARHPMGNPTLQLLLELDLTLNKGEQKADAERPTLLFQLLPGAPKSLSDGSSEASEFINGMIYDQIGSRLIETLITHAPGKVFKALNQNIFLPRIEGYVRNDVSSYAAIRVLNRLSKDDLVQAVEQITPTVPQLVTKSRFNVLKTLFERCAARGANDEIKKLNKGLKEGCGKTPADLVTYLCGFKDEEKKKKDVQQLSKNEYAIQSHGAQLLTALLSIPGPVKGVQESLLAVEPTVLVRLATTSMPTVTVLTTALATPSSNPAFHKSIVSSLLPHIHELAVQQFGHNLINAIAEVPSKGKERSVPFHMKEAIMARLGEHEAELRDSWMGRSVWRNWKGDMWKTRRRDWKVWMREVDAHIESTLPQRGRAAEKQQAAQDKPSKKEEPVVEDKMEVDEVVEKPEEEKKKEKKDKKDKKEKREKKEKKDKKEKKEKKKSKPEEAEVVAEDEE
;
A
#
# COMPACT_ATOMS: atom_id res chain seq x y z
N MET A 1 52.83 26.40 11.39
CA MET A 1 52.48 25.26 12.26
C MET A 1 50.97 25.07 12.25
N PRO A 2 50.42 23.90 11.89
CA PRO A 2 48.99 23.66 12.06
C PRO A 2 48.64 23.73 13.55
N LYS A 3 47.61 24.51 13.90
CA LYS A 3 47.21 24.76 15.30
C LYS A 3 46.99 23.44 16.07
N PRO A 4 47.42 23.36 17.35
CA PRO A 4 47.25 22.16 18.16
C PRO A 4 45.76 21.83 18.35
N ARG A 5 45.39 20.59 18.03
CA ARG A 5 44.01 20.10 18.05
C ARG A 5 43.49 20.07 19.49
N THR A 6 42.38 20.76 19.73
CA THR A 6 41.74 20.91 21.04
C THR A 6 41.20 19.57 21.56
N LYS A 7 41.04 19.45 22.89
CA LYS A 7 40.49 18.27 23.59
C LYS A 7 39.16 17.75 23.02
N ARG A 8 38.38 18.58 22.30
CA ARG A 8 37.15 18.15 21.60
C ARG A 8 37.40 17.23 20.40
N GLY A 9 38.63 17.20 19.86
CA GLY A 9 39.05 16.26 18.83
C GLY A 9 39.06 14.80 19.30
N HIS A 10 39.35 14.54 20.58
CA HIS A 10 39.33 13.18 21.13
C HIS A 10 37.95 12.54 21.10
N GLY A 11 36.89 13.29 21.42
CA GLY A 11 35.52 12.78 21.33
C GLY A 11 35.10 12.43 19.89
N ARG A 12 35.65 13.13 18.89
CA ARG A 12 35.41 12.86 17.46
C ARG A 12 36.15 11.61 16.99
N GLU A 13 37.40 11.41 17.43
CA GLU A 13 38.17 10.18 17.18
C GLU A 13 37.55 8.97 17.87
N GLU A 14 37.07 9.09 19.12
CA GLU A 14 36.39 8.00 19.83
C GLU A 14 35.10 7.57 19.12
N LYS A 15 34.26 8.53 18.71
CA LYS A 15 33.00 8.24 17.98
C LYS A 15 33.27 7.68 16.58
N LYS A 16 34.32 8.17 15.91
CA LYS A 16 34.74 7.68 14.59
C LYS A 16 35.36 6.28 14.69
N ARG A 17 36.15 6.01 15.74
CA ARG A 17 36.70 4.69 16.06
C ARG A 17 35.59 3.71 16.39
N LYS A 18 34.61 4.08 17.25
CA LYS A 18 33.44 3.25 17.52
C LYS A 18 32.64 2.92 16.26
N ARG A 19 32.40 3.90 15.39
CA ARG A 19 31.74 3.67 14.10
C ARG A 19 32.57 2.80 13.17
N ARG A 20 33.90 2.92 13.21
CA ARG A 20 34.81 2.10 12.39
C ARG A 20 34.89 0.68 12.93
N GLU A 21 34.89 0.47 14.24
CA GLU A 21 34.80 -0.84 14.88
C GLU A 21 33.43 -1.49 14.66
N GLU A 22 32.35 -0.71 14.65
CA GLU A 22 31.02 -1.20 14.24
C GLU A 22 30.97 -1.56 12.75
N ALA A 23 31.61 -0.77 11.89
CA ALA A 23 31.70 -1.07 10.46
C ALA A 23 32.62 -2.27 10.17
N GLU A 24 33.76 -2.36 10.85
CA GLU A 24 34.70 -3.47 10.73
C GLU A 24 34.14 -4.75 11.37
N SER A 25 33.32 -4.68 12.42
CA SER A 25 32.62 -5.87 12.92
C SER A 25 31.53 -6.33 11.94
N TYR A 26 30.88 -5.40 11.25
CA TYR A 26 29.97 -5.72 10.16
C TYR A 26 30.70 -6.34 8.96
N GLU A 27 31.84 -5.78 8.53
CA GLU A 27 32.61 -6.28 7.38
C GLU A 27 33.41 -7.57 7.70
N ALA A 28 33.93 -7.73 8.91
CA ALA A 28 34.60 -8.95 9.33
C ALA A 28 33.60 -10.13 9.39
N HIS A 29 32.34 -9.87 9.74
CA HIS A 29 31.30 -10.89 9.68
C HIS A 29 30.80 -11.20 8.26
N GLU A 30 30.89 -10.26 7.31
CA GLU A 30 30.61 -10.57 5.90
C GLU A 30 31.75 -11.38 5.24
N ASN A 31 33.01 -11.18 5.62
CA ASN A 31 34.14 -11.86 4.98
C ASN A 31 34.25 -13.37 5.24
N ASP A 32 33.57 -13.91 6.27
CA ASP A 32 33.53 -15.36 6.51
C ASP A 32 32.46 -16.09 5.67
N SER A 33 31.64 -15.35 4.94
CA SER A 33 30.61 -15.90 4.04
C SER A 33 31.07 -16.02 2.59
N LYS A 34 32.31 -16.48 2.38
CA LYS A 34 32.82 -16.86 1.04
C LYS A 34 32.18 -18.17 0.55
N ARG A 35 30.97 -18.08 0.00
CA ARG A 35 30.49 -19.06 -1.00
C ARG A 35 30.13 -18.35 -2.30
N GLN A 36 30.77 -18.84 -3.36
CA GLN A 36 30.71 -18.41 -4.76
C GLN A 36 29.28 -18.08 -5.20
N ARG A 37 28.95 -16.80 -5.35
CA ARG A 37 27.81 -16.38 -6.17
C ARG A 37 28.28 -16.30 -7.62
N THR A 38 27.53 -17.02 -8.45
CA THR A 38 27.47 -16.93 -9.90
C THR A 38 27.43 -15.48 -10.34
N THR A 39 28.23 -15.19 -11.37
CA THR A 39 28.43 -13.94 -12.08
C THR A 39 27.14 -13.14 -12.31
N ASP A 40 26.77 -12.28 -11.35
CA ASP A 40 25.85 -11.18 -11.59
C ASP A 40 26.70 -10.03 -12.18
N GLU A 41 26.69 -9.88 -13.52
CA GLU A 41 27.42 -8.86 -14.29
C GLU A 41 27.00 -7.39 -14.04
N ASN A 42 26.34 -7.09 -12.93
CA ASN A 42 26.08 -5.70 -12.51
C ASN A 42 27.03 -5.30 -11.37
N GLY A 43 28.33 -5.46 -11.63
CA GLY A 43 29.40 -4.96 -10.77
C GLY A 43 29.55 -3.44 -10.95
N TYR A 44 28.83 -2.66 -10.14
CA TYR A 44 29.24 -1.28 -9.90
C TYR A 44 30.36 -1.31 -8.87
N GLN A 45 31.58 -1.31 -9.41
CA GLN A 45 32.82 -1.22 -8.68
C GLN A 45 32.87 0.12 -7.93
N ASP A 46 32.86 0.00 -6.61
CA ASP A 46 33.10 1.07 -5.65
C ASP A 46 34.50 1.65 -5.87
N GLY A 47 34.66 2.97 -5.74
CA GLY A 47 35.99 3.56 -5.49
C GLY A 47 36.70 4.34 -6.59
N GLN A 48 36.04 4.77 -7.66
CA GLN A 48 36.57 5.85 -8.48
C GLN A 48 35.59 7.01 -8.46
N GLU A 49 36.10 8.20 -8.15
CA GLU A 49 35.47 9.50 -8.38
C GLU A 49 35.27 9.68 -9.88
N ALA A 50 34.44 8.81 -10.47
CA ALA A 50 34.15 8.74 -11.88
C ALA A 50 33.43 10.02 -12.26
N GLN A 51 34.25 10.96 -12.71
CA GLN A 51 33.96 11.99 -13.70
C GLN A 51 32.46 12.27 -13.78
N GLU A 52 32.00 13.15 -12.89
CA GLU A 52 30.61 13.54 -12.72
C GLU A 52 30.07 14.12 -14.03
N ASN A 53 29.51 13.28 -14.92
CA ASN A 53 28.93 13.66 -16.21
C ASN A 53 27.58 14.40 -16.07
N GLY A 54 27.45 15.30 -15.09
CA GLY A 54 26.36 16.26 -15.09
C GLY A 54 26.71 17.38 -16.07
N ILE A 55 26.01 17.45 -17.20
CA ILE A 55 26.18 18.52 -18.20
C ILE A 55 25.68 19.89 -17.66
N GLY A 56 25.04 19.92 -16.49
CA GLY A 56 24.70 21.16 -15.80
C GLY A 56 25.91 21.72 -15.04
N GLU A 57 26.30 22.94 -15.37
CA GLU A 57 27.18 23.77 -14.55
C GLU A 57 26.54 23.87 -13.16
N LYS A 58 27.14 23.21 -12.15
CA LYS A 58 26.58 23.18 -10.80
C LYS A 58 26.72 24.58 -10.21
N GLU A 59 25.62 25.33 -10.21
CA GLU A 59 25.58 26.67 -9.63
C GLU A 59 26.08 26.63 -8.18
N PHE A 60 27.07 27.47 -7.89
CA PHE A 60 27.68 27.55 -6.57
C PHE A 60 27.14 28.76 -5.81
N PHE A 61 26.28 28.49 -4.83
CA PHE A 61 25.63 29.53 -4.01
C PHE A 61 26.53 30.11 -2.90
N GLY A 62 27.78 29.67 -2.81
CA GLY A 62 28.69 30.03 -1.73
C GLY A 62 28.61 29.10 -0.51
N MET A 63 29.51 29.32 0.43
CA MET A 63 29.53 28.60 1.71
C MET A 63 28.91 29.46 2.81
N LEU A 64 28.32 28.80 3.80
CA LEU A 64 27.98 29.43 5.08
C LEU A 64 29.28 29.70 5.85
N ALA A 65 29.31 30.79 6.62
CA ALA A 65 30.38 31.03 7.57
C ALA A 65 30.38 29.97 8.67
N ASP A 66 31.52 29.74 9.32
CA ASP A 66 31.66 28.71 10.37
C ASP A 66 30.63 28.92 11.51
N GLU A 67 30.39 30.18 11.88
CA GLU A 67 29.44 30.59 12.92
C GLU A 67 27.99 30.30 12.51
N GLU A 68 27.63 30.61 11.26
CA GLU A 68 26.31 30.29 10.69
C GLU A 68 26.10 28.79 10.63
N GLN A 69 27.10 28.03 10.15
CA GLN A 69 27.02 26.58 10.08
C GLN A 69 26.89 25.94 11.47
N GLU A 70 27.52 26.52 12.49
CA GLU A 70 27.33 26.08 13.88
C GLU A 70 25.93 26.42 14.40
N TYR A 71 25.42 27.63 14.15
CA TYR A 71 24.06 28.03 14.52
C TYR A 71 23.02 27.07 13.94
N PHE A 72 23.04 26.85 12.62
CA PHE A 72 22.07 25.99 11.96
C PHE A 72 22.18 24.51 12.37
N ARG A 73 23.40 24.01 12.63
CA ARG A 73 23.56 22.65 13.17
C ARG A 73 22.94 22.50 14.56
N ARG A 74 23.14 23.49 15.44
CA ARG A 74 22.51 23.47 16.78
C ARG A 74 20.99 23.57 16.67
N ALA A 75 20.47 24.36 15.74
CA ALA A 75 19.04 24.45 15.49
C ALA A 75 18.47 23.10 15.01
N ASP A 76 19.20 22.40 14.15
CA ASP A 76 18.83 21.07 13.65
C ASP A 76 18.74 20.04 14.78
N GLU A 77 19.75 19.99 15.65
CA GLU A 77 19.79 19.11 16.82
C GLU A 77 18.64 19.41 17.80
N LEU A 78 18.32 20.68 18.03
CA LEU A 78 17.24 21.08 18.93
C LEU A 78 15.86 20.67 18.40
N LEU A 79 15.61 20.83 17.09
CA LEU A 79 14.38 20.39 16.44
C LEU A 79 14.24 18.86 16.43
N GLU A 80 15.34 18.12 16.25
CA GLU A 80 15.33 16.66 16.31
C GLU A 80 15.01 16.14 17.72
N LEU A 81 15.55 16.78 18.76
CA LEU A 81 15.26 16.44 20.15
C LEU A 81 13.86 16.86 20.58
N ASN A 82 13.29 17.90 19.97
CA ASN A 82 11.96 18.46 20.25
C ASN A 82 11.73 18.73 21.76
N GLN A 83 12.73 19.30 22.44
CA GLN A 83 12.69 19.60 23.89
C GLN A 83 12.29 21.06 24.16
N PHE A 84 11.25 21.55 23.48
CA PHE A 84 10.72 22.89 23.71
C PHE A 84 9.75 22.89 24.90
N PRO A 85 9.79 23.89 25.79
CA PRO A 85 8.85 24.00 26.92
C PRO A 85 7.37 24.07 26.50
N SER A 86 7.10 24.67 25.33
CA SER A 86 5.75 24.76 24.74
C SER A 86 5.82 24.78 23.21
N ASP A 87 4.68 24.51 22.56
CA ASP A 87 4.56 24.66 21.10
C ASP A 87 4.73 26.12 20.65
N GLU A 88 4.30 27.09 21.47
CA GLU A 88 4.45 28.53 21.20
C GLU A 88 5.93 28.95 21.18
N GLU A 89 6.73 28.47 22.15
CA GLU A 89 8.17 28.74 22.17
C GLU A 89 8.89 28.08 20.99
N ARG A 90 8.44 26.90 20.55
CA ARG A 90 8.94 26.28 19.32
C ARG A 90 8.62 27.14 18.10
N ASP A 91 7.40 27.68 18.01
CA ASP A 91 6.98 28.51 16.88
C ASP A 91 7.82 29.82 16.82
N VAL A 92 8.08 30.47 17.96
CA VAL A 92 9.00 31.62 18.06
C VAL A 92 10.44 31.25 17.66
N PHE A 93 10.92 30.08 18.10
CA PHE A 93 12.25 29.60 17.71
C PHE A 93 12.34 29.41 16.19
N LEU A 94 11.33 28.81 15.56
CA LEU A 94 11.28 28.61 14.12
C LEU A 94 11.28 29.93 13.35
N GLU A 95 10.55 30.95 13.82
CA GLU A 95 10.58 32.28 13.22
C GLU A 95 11.98 32.90 13.25
N ASN A 96 12.72 32.76 14.36
CA ASN A 96 14.08 33.27 14.46
C ASN A 96 15.05 32.52 13.54
N VAL A 97 14.90 31.20 13.41
CA VAL A 97 15.71 30.41 12.46
C VAL A 97 15.42 30.82 11.02
N TRP A 98 14.16 31.09 10.67
CA TRP A 98 13.80 31.59 9.34
C TRP A 98 14.36 32.99 9.05
N LYS A 99 14.36 33.89 10.03
CA LYS A 99 15.02 35.21 9.91
C LYS A 99 16.52 35.07 9.65
N GLU A 100 17.20 34.18 10.36
CA GLU A 100 18.63 33.94 10.14
C GLU A 100 18.92 33.25 8.79
N ALA A 101 17.96 32.46 8.29
CA ALA A 101 18.04 31.76 7.01
C ALA A 101 17.79 32.67 5.79
N GLU A 102 17.24 33.87 6.00
CA GLU A 102 16.89 34.81 4.95
C GLU A 102 18.11 35.18 4.09
N ASN A 103 17.98 35.07 2.76
CA ASN A 103 19.07 35.22 1.78
C ASN A 103 20.19 34.16 1.88
N LYS A 104 19.98 33.09 2.65
CA LYS A 104 20.91 31.96 2.83
C LYS A 104 20.26 30.62 2.48
N GLU A 105 19.03 30.61 1.98
CA GLU A 105 18.20 29.42 1.74
C GLU A 105 18.86 28.47 0.74
N LEU A 106 19.38 29.00 -0.37
CA LEU A 106 20.09 28.23 -1.39
C LEU A 106 21.35 27.54 -0.83
N LYS A 107 22.10 28.25 0.01
CA LYS A 107 23.29 27.71 0.70
C LYS A 107 22.90 26.61 1.69
N LEU A 108 21.82 26.81 2.44
CA LEU A 108 21.30 25.85 3.41
C LEU A 108 20.84 24.56 2.73
N ALA A 109 20.03 24.69 1.67
CA ALA A 109 19.50 23.56 0.91
C ALA A 109 20.61 22.75 0.22
N SER A 110 21.66 23.43 -0.26
CA SER A 110 22.81 22.81 -0.94
C SER A 110 23.91 22.32 0.00
N SER A 111 23.78 22.56 1.31
CA SER A 111 24.77 22.15 2.31
C SER A 111 24.53 20.74 2.84
N GLN A 112 25.58 19.93 2.90
CA GLN A 112 25.53 18.57 3.46
C GLN A 112 25.01 18.54 4.90
N SER A 113 25.40 19.52 5.71
CA SER A 113 25.04 19.57 7.12
C SER A 113 23.69 20.23 7.39
N CYS A 114 23.26 21.14 6.51
CA CYS A 114 22.10 22.00 6.75
C CYS A 114 20.88 21.64 5.90
N SER A 115 21.01 20.81 4.87
CA SER A 115 19.85 20.39 4.05
C SER A 115 18.80 19.64 4.87
N ARG A 116 19.25 18.89 5.90
CA ARG A 116 18.37 18.18 6.84
C ARG A 116 17.53 19.16 7.66
N LEU A 117 18.16 20.22 8.16
CA LEU A 117 17.46 21.33 8.82
C LEU A 117 16.44 21.92 7.87
N MET A 118 16.83 22.24 6.64
CA MET A 118 15.91 22.82 5.65
C MET A 118 14.70 21.89 5.41
N GLU A 119 14.90 20.58 5.25
CA GLU A 119 13.79 19.62 5.14
C GLU A 119 12.87 19.62 6.38
N ARG A 120 13.41 19.76 7.60
CA ARG A 120 12.61 19.87 8.83
C ARG A 120 11.87 21.21 8.91
N LEU A 121 12.52 22.31 8.57
CA LEU A 121 11.90 23.64 8.53
C LEU A 121 10.72 23.65 7.55
N ILE A 122 10.87 23.07 6.36
CA ILE A 122 9.78 22.93 5.38
C ILE A 122 8.58 22.17 5.96
N GLN A 123 8.82 21.10 6.74
CA GLN A 123 7.76 20.32 7.37
C GLN A 123 6.96 21.12 8.41
N LEU A 124 7.60 22.05 9.10
CA LEU A 124 7.00 22.89 10.13
C LEU A 124 6.54 24.27 9.62
N SER A 125 6.85 24.59 8.37
CA SER A 125 6.62 25.93 7.83
C SER A 125 5.13 26.27 7.76
N THR A 126 4.82 27.56 7.89
CA THR A 126 3.49 28.11 7.56
C THR A 126 3.26 28.14 6.04
N THR A 127 2.10 28.60 5.58
CA THR A 127 1.85 28.77 4.15
C THR A 127 2.72 29.90 3.59
N ALA A 128 2.79 31.04 4.31
CA ALA A 128 3.61 32.18 3.90
C ALA A 128 5.10 31.82 3.79
N GLN A 129 5.64 31.07 4.75
CA GLN A 129 7.04 30.62 4.72
C GLN A 129 7.33 29.70 3.54
N LYS A 130 6.42 28.77 3.20
CA LYS A 130 6.59 27.93 1.99
C LYS A 130 6.62 28.76 0.72
N LYS A 131 5.72 29.74 0.59
CA LYS A 131 5.68 30.63 -0.59
C LYS A 131 6.97 31.44 -0.74
N ARG A 132 7.46 32.04 0.35
CA ARG A 132 8.77 32.73 0.36
C ARG A 132 9.91 31.80 -0.03
N LEU A 133 9.88 30.53 0.39
CA LEU A 133 10.91 29.57 0.00
C LEU A 133 10.85 29.21 -1.48
N PHE A 134 9.66 29.14 -2.10
CA PHE A 134 9.54 29.03 -3.55
C PHE A 134 10.16 30.24 -4.25
N GLU A 135 9.89 31.46 -3.76
CA GLU A 135 10.47 32.69 -4.30
C GLU A 135 11.99 32.74 -4.14
N ALA A 136 12.52 32.32 -2.99
CA ALA A 136 13.96 32.24 -2.74
C ALA A 136 14.67 31.17 -3.60
N PHE A 137 13.94 30.15 -4.06
CA PHE A 137 14.47 29.11 -4.96
C PHE A 137 14.22 29.41 -6.45
N ALA A 138 13.39 30.41 -6.76
CA ALA A 138 13.07 30.79 -8.12
C ALA A 138 14.33 31.19 -8.90
N GLY A 139 14.37 30.81 -10.17
CA GLY A 139 15.54 30.92 -11.06
C GLY A 139 16.58 29.82 -10.86
N HIS A 140 16.50 29.03 -9.78
CA HIS A 140 17.51 28.04 -9.41
C HIS A 140 16.97 26.61 -9.33
N PHE A 141 15.68 26.37 -9.62
CA PHE A 141 15.09 25.05 -9.43
C PHE A 141 15.81 23.98 -10.26
N LEU A 142 16.22 24.30 -11.50
CA LEU A 142 16.94 23.35 -12.34
C LEU A 142 18.23 22.84 -11.68
N SER A 143 19.01 23.74 -11.06
CA SER A 143 20.22 23.39 -10.31
C SER A 143 19.87 22.58 -9.05
N LEU A 144 18.87 23.06 -8.28
CA LEU A 144 18.48 22.45 -7.00
C LEU A 144 17.94 21.02 -7.17
N VAL A 145 17.10 20.76 -8.17
CA VAL A 145 16.53 19.41 -8.38
C VAL A 145 17.59 18.37 -8.79
N GLN A 146 18.69 18.80 -9.40
CA GLN A 146 19.83 17.95 -9.77
C GLN A 146 20.87 17.85 -8.64
N HIS A 147 20.73 18.62 -7.56
CA HIS A 147 21.71 18.67 -6.49
C HIS A 147 21.48 17.55 -5.46
N ARG A 148 22.57 16.87 -5.05
CA ARG A 148 22.53 15.69 -4.15
C ARG A 148 21.85 15.88 -2.78
N PHE A 149 21.66 17.14 -2.36
CA PHE A 149 21.03 17.51 -1.09
C PHE A 149 19.77 18.35 -1.34
N ALA A 150 19.93 19.49 -2.03
CA ALA A 150 18.84 20.38 -2.37
C ALA A 150 17.66 19.71 -3.11
N SER A 151 17.89 18.64 -3.88
CA SER A 151 16.80 17.90 -4.53
C SER A 151 15.80 17.37 -3.50
N HIS A 152 16.27 16.93 -2.34
CA HIS A 152 15.42 16.48 -1.25
C HIS A 152 14.66 17.62 -0.57
N CYS A 153 15.26 18.81 -0.48
CA CYS A 153 14.57 20.02 -0.05
C CYS A 153 13.44 20.40 -1.02
N CYS A 154 13.68 20.32 -2.34
CA CYS A 154 12.64 20.51 -3.35
C CYS A 154 11.51 19.47 -3.22
N GLU A 155 11.86 18.18 -3.11
CA GLU A 155 10.87 17.12 -2.87
C GLU A 155 10.01 17.42 -1.62
N ALA A 156 10.64 17.81 -0.51
CA ALA A 156 9.93 18.17 0.72
C ALA A 156 9.03 19.38 0.51
N LEU A 157 9.52 20.44 -0.15
CA LEU A 157 8.77 21.67 -0.43
C LEU A 157 7.54 21.36 -1.26
N PHE A 158 7.69 20.60 -2.34
CA PHE A 158 6.59 20.24 -3.24
C PHE A 158 5.53 19.38 -2.53
N LEU A 159 5.95 18.34 -1.80
CA LEU A 159 5.01 17.48 -1.06
C LEU A 159 4.26 18.23 0.03
N ARG A 160 4.94 19.11 0.76
CA ARG A 160 4.35 19.88 1.87
C ARG A 160 3.51 21.06 1.40
N SER A 161 3.65 21.47 0.15
CA SER A 161 2.87 22.54 -0.47
C SER A 161 1.68 22.04 -1.29
N ALA A 162 1.62 20.74 -1.62
CA ALA A 162 0.55 20.15 -2.42
C ALA A 162 -0.86 20.40 -1.84
N GLY A 163 -1.04 20.20 -0.53
CA GLY A 163 -2.31 20.45 0.14
C GLY A 163 -2.70 21.93 0.23
N VAL A 164 -1.74 22.86 0.10
CA VAL A 164 -2.02 24.30 0.08
C VAL A 164 -2.76 24.67 -1.20
N VAL A 165 -2.34 24.13 -2.35
CA VAL A 165 -3.03 24.33 -3.64
C VAL A 165 -4.51 23.94 -3.54
N THR A 166 -4.79 22.78 -2.93
CA THR A 166 -6.17 22.30 -2.74
C THR A 166 -6.99 23.21 -1.81
N LYS A 167 -6.37 23.76 -0.75
CA LYS A 167 -7.03 24.71 0.18
C LYS A 167 -7.30 26.06 -0.48
N GLU A 168 -6.39 26.56 -1.30
CA GLU A 168 -6.56 27.80 -2.04
C GLU A 168 -7.65 27.66 -3.11
N LEU A 169 -7.69 26.52 -3.81
CA LEU A 169 -8.70 26.22 -4.83
C LEU A 169 -10.13 26.18 -4.26
N SER A 170 -10.32 25.70 -3.03
CA SER A 170 -11.65 25.67 -2.40
C SER A 170 -12.14 27.02 -1.88
N GLY A 171 -11.36 28.10 -2.08
CA GLY A 171 -11.68 29.44 -1.58
C GLY A 171 -11.55 29.57 -0.06
N PHE A 172 -11.00 28.57 0.63
CA PHE A 172 -10.84 28.58 2.09
C PHE A 172 -9.78 29.56 2.60
N VAL A 173 -9.16 30.35 1.71
CA VAL A 173 -8.14 31.35 2.04
C VAL A 173 -8.67 32.44 2.97
N GLY A 174 -9.97 32.75 2.93
CA GLY A 174 -10.57 33.77 3.80
C GLY A 174 -10.57 33.44 5.31
N PHE A 175 -10.45 32.17 5.69
CA PHE A 175 -10.47 31.75 7.10
C PHE A 175 -9.13 31.17 7.60
N VAL A 176 -8.16 30.94 6.72
CA VAL A 176 -6.79 30.64 7.13
C VAL A 176 -6.02 31.96 7.25
N LEU A 177 -6.46 32.82 8.18
CA LEU A 177 -5.48 33.64 8.87
C LEU A 177 -4.52 32.63 9.51
N ASP A 178 -3.25 32.66 9.14
CA ASP A 178 -2.20 32.00 9.93
C ASP A 178 -2.28 32.58 11.35
N THR A 179 -3.10 31.99 12.22
CA THR A 179 -3.24 32.45 13.61
C THR A 179 -1.96 32.26 14.41
N LYS A 180 -0.95 31.61 13.81
CA LYS A 180 0.34 31.29 14.40
C LYS A 180 1.49 32.22 14.01
N GLY A 181 1.26 33.26 13.19
CA GLY A 181 2.34 34.15 12.75
C GLY A 181 1.86 35.55 12.40
N ALA A 182 1.42 36.32 13.41
CA ALA A 182 1.08 37.74 13.27
C ALA A 182 2.31 38.67 13.37
N GLY A 183 3.46 38.23 12.82
CA GLY A 183 4.67 39.04 12.73
C GLY A 183 4.50 40.15 11.69
N GLY A 184 4.55 41.40 12.14
CA GLY A 184 4.31 42.62 11.38
C GLY A 184 5.20 42.82 10.14
N ASP A 185 4.69 43.64 9.23
CA ASP A 185 5.32 44.31 8.09
C ASP A 185 6.05 43.47 7.01
N ALA A 186 6.07 42.14 7.11
CA ALA A 186 6.56 41.33 6.00
C ALA A 186 5.51 41.27 4.87
N GLU A 187 5.83 41.86 3.71
CA GLU A 187 5.04 41.76 2.48
C GLU A 187 4.54 40.32 2.30
N LYS A 188 3.21 40.17 2.23
CA LYS A 188 2.60 38.85 2.06
C LYS A 188 2.91 38.40 0.63
N PRO A 189 3.46 37.19 0.41
CA PRO A 189 3.66 36.68 -0.94
C PRO A 189 2.31 36.66 -1.67
N GLU A 190 2.22 37.47 -2.73
CA GLU A 190 0.96 37.72 -3.45
C GLU A 190 0.56 36.54 -4.33
N ALA A 191 1.53 35.73 -4.75
CA ALA A 191 1.29 34.62 -5.66
C ALA A 191 0.51 33.48 -4.98
N ALA A 192 -0.50 32.96 -5.67
CA ALA A 192 -1.14 31.69 -5.31
C ALA A 192 -0.10 30.55 -5.37
N MET A 193 -0.24 29.54 -4.51
CA MET A 193 0.64 28.37 -4.52
C MET A 193 0.60 27.65 -5.88
N GLU A 194 -0.57 27.65 -6.54
CA GLU A 194 -0.71 27.19 -7.92
C GLU A 194 0.31 27.86 -8.87
N HIS A 195 0.42 29.19 -8.82
CA HIS A 195 1.32 29.96 -9.69
C HIS A 195 2.79 29.63 -9.42
N LEU A 196 3.17 29.43 -8.15
CA LEU A 196 4.54 29.08 -7.78
C LEU A 196 4.96 27.70 -8.34
N PHE A 197 4.04 26.73 -8.31
CA PHE A 197 4.27 25.43 -8.95
C PHE A 197 4.42 25.57 -10.47
N LEU A 198 3.57 26.35 -11.13
CA LEU A 198 3.64 26.54 -12.58
C LEU A 198 4.95 27.24 -12.99
N ALA A 199 5.35 28.30 -12.31
CA ALA A 199 6.62 28.97 -12.55
C ALA A 199 7.83 28.02 -12.37
N THR A 200 7.77 27.15 -11.35
CA THR A 200 8.79 26.09 -11.16
C THR A 200 8.85 25.14 -12.35
N LEU A 201 7.70 24.80 -12.96
CA LEU A 201 7.66 23.90 -14.13
C LEU A 201 8.16 24.59 -15.40
N ASP A 202 7.86 25.87 -15.57
CA ASP A 202 8.36 26.69 -16.69
C ASP A 202 9.90 26.75 -16.68
N GLU A 203 10.52 26.85 -15.50
CA GLU A 203 12.00 26.77 -15.35
C GLU A 203 12.58 25.42 -15.80
N LEU A 204 11.82 24.33 -15.68
CA LEU A 204 12.29 22.97 -15.98
C LEU A 204 11.99 22.52 -17.41
N GLU A 205 11.14 23.25 -18.14
CA GLU A 205 10.55 22.85 -19.43
C GLU A 205 11.59 22.39 -20.45
N GLY A 206 12.65 23.19 -20.68
CA GLY A 206 13.70 22.88 -21.66
C GLY A 206 14.59 21.69 -21.30
N SER A 207 14.44 21.15 -20.08
CA SER A 207 15.33 20.14 -19.50
C SER A 207 14.64 18.80 -19.23
N LEU A 208 13.31 18.73 -19.37
CA LEU A 208 12.50 17.57 -18.96
C LEU A 208 13.03 16.24 -19.51
N SER A 209 13.42 16.20 -20.79
CA SER A 209 13.89 15.00 -21.49
C SER A 209 15.10 14.33 -20.85
N TYR A 210 16.02 15.08 -20.22
CA TYR A 210 17.17 14.47 -19.52
C TYR A 210 16.92 14.29 -18.02
N LEU A 211 16.07 15.14 -17.41
CA LEU A 211 15.73 15.06 -15.98
C LEU A 211 15.05 13.72 -15.63
N ILE A 212 14.35 13.07 -16.57
CA ILE A 212 13.77 11.73 -16.38
C ILE A 212 14.81 10.66 -16.05
N THR A 213 16.06 10.84 -16.49
CA THR A 213 17.18 9.90 -16.29
C THR A 213 18.21 10.38 -15.28
N ASP A 214 18.14 11.64 -14.84
CA ASP A 214 19.07 12.18 -13.85
C ASP A 214 18.94 11.45 -12.51
N ARG A 215 20.08 11.23 -11.85
CA ARG A 215 20.18 10.46 -10.59
C ARG A 215 19.38 11.10 -9.45
N PHE A 216 19.25 12.42 -9.46
CA PHE A 216 18.58 13.18 -8.41
C PHE A 216 17.24 13.73 -8.90
N ALA A 217 17.24 14.45 -10.02
CA ALA A 217 16.07 15.16 -10.52
C ALA A 217 14.92 14.25 -10.95
N SER A 218 15.21 13.01 -11.36
CA SER A 218 14.16 12.04 -11.70
C SER A 218 13.21 11.75 -10.53
N HIS A 219 13.71 11.80 -9.28
CA HIS A 219 12.88 11.67 -8.09
C HIS A 219 11.98 12.89 -7.91
N THR A 220 12.56 14.08 -8.00
CA THR A 220 11.84 15.35 -7.85
C THR A 220 10.78 15.55 -8.93
N LEU A 221 11.07 15.16 -10.17
CA LEU A 221 10.10 15.21 -11.27
C LEU A 221 8.90 14.28 -11.02
N ARG A 222 9.14 13.07 -10.49
CA ARG A 222 8.05 12.16 -10.07
C ARG A 222 7.22 12.76 -8.94
N VAL A 223 7.83 13.47 -8.00
CA VAL A 223 7.11 14.21 -6.96
C VAL A 223 6.22 15.28 -7.58
N LEU A 224 6.74 16.12 -8.48
CA LEU A 224 5.95 17.14 -9.17
C LEU A 224 4.75 16.52 -9.90
N LEU A 225 4.97 15.48 -10.70
CA LEU A 225 3.89 14.76 -11.40
C LEU A 225 2.82 14.21 -10.45
N LEU A 226 3.20 13.65 -9.29
CA LEU A 226 2.25 13.19 -8.29
C LEU A 226 1.47 14.34 -7.63
N VAL A 227 2.12 15.48 -7.38
CA VAL A 227 1.46 16.69 -6.88
C VAL A 227 0.42 17.19 -7.89
N LEU A 228 0.83 17.36 -9.14
CA LEU A 228 -0.02 17.82 -10.25
C LEU A 228 -1.23 16.91 -10.49
N SER A 229 -1.05 15.59 -10.33
CA SER A 229 -2.13 14.62 -10.54
C SER A 229 -3.19 14.57 -9.43
N GLY A 230 -2.96 15.23 -8.29
CA GLY A 230 -3.87 15.19 -7.13
C GLY A 230 -3.94 13.84 -6.42
N ARG A 231 -3.08 12.87 -6.78
CA ARG A 231 -3.11 11.52 -6.20
C ARG A 231 -2.64 11.50 -4.75
N PRO A 232 -3.07 10.50 -3.95
CA PRO A 232 -2.58 10.34 -2.59
C PRO A 232 -1.06 10.13 -2.57
N LEU A 233 -0.36 10.93 -1.76
CA LEU A 233 1.10 10.89 -1.67
C LEU A 233 1.60 9.79 -0.73
N GLU A 234 0.71 9.25 0.13
CA GLU A 234 1.02 8.20 1.10
C GLU A 234 0.70 6.78 0.59
N ASP A 235 0.12 6.62 -0.59
CA ASP A 235 -0.19 5.29 -1.13
C ASP A 235 1.09 4.47 -1.35
N SER A 236 1.01 3.14 -1.19
CA SER A 236 2.16 2.26 -1.31
C SER A 236 2.79 2.30 -2.72
N SER A 237 1.98 2.45 -3.76
CA SER A 237 2.42 2.66 -5.14
C SER A 237 3.18 3.99 -5.28
N SER A 238 2.58 5.10 -4.84
CA SER A 238 3.19 6.44 -4.86
C SER A 238 4.52 6.47 -4.10
N ARG A 239 4.58 5.85 -2.90
CA ARG A 239 5.81 5.75 -2.10
C ARG A 239 6.91 4.95 -2.79
N THR A 240 6.56 3.90 -3.52
CA THR A 240 7.55 3.08 -4.26
C THR A 240 8.14 3.87 -5.42
N LEU A 241 7.32 4.69 -6.09
CA LEU A 241 7.76 5.57 -7.17
C LEU A 241 8.57 6.77 -6.66
N MET A 242 8.34 7.29 -5.46
CA MET A 242 9.07 8.46 -4.96
C MET A 242 10.42 8.12 -4.31
N LYS A 243 10.51 6.98 -3.60
CA LYS A 243 11.66 6.66 -2.74
C LYS A 243 12.96 6.50 -3.54
N SER A 244 13.98 7.26 -3.17
CA SER A 244 15.36 6.85 -3.42
C SER A 244 15.74 5.77 -2.40
N LYS A 245 16.45 4.72 -2.85
CA LYS A 245 16.82 3.59 -1.98
C LYS A 245 17.71 4.00 -0.80
N LYS A 246 18.38 5.15 -0.88
CA LYS A 246 19.35 5.66 0.10
C LYS A 246 18.85 6.88 0.89
N LYS A 247 17.65 7.42 0.60
CA LYS A 247 17.13 8.60 1.31
C LYS A 247 16.80 8.26 2.76
N GLU A 248 17.34 9.06 3.68
CA GLU A 248 16.98 9.04 5.09
C GLU A 248 15.58 9.62 5.28
N LYS A 249 14.74 9.00 6.10
CA LYS A 249 13.41 9.53 6.40
C LYS A 249 13.55 10.62 7.46
N ILE A 250 13.58 11.87 7.02
CA ILE A 250 13.57 13.03 7.93
C ILE A 250 12.14 13.29 8.38
N SER A 251 11.89 13.16 9.67
CA SER A 251 10.61 13.52 10.31
C SER A 251 10.86 14.44 11.49
N VAL A 252 9.90 15.32 11.78
CA VAL A 252 9.92 16.20 12.94
C VAL A 252 8.56 16.22 13.62
N SER A 253 8.56 16.26 14.95
CA SER A 253 7.33 16.34 15.76
C SER A 253 6.55 17.61 15.42
N GLY A 254 5.22 17.49 15.27
CA GLY A 254 4.33 18.59 14.86
C GLY A 254 4.05 18.66 13.36
N ALA A 255 4.75 17.88 12.52
CA ALA A 255 4.52 17.85 11.07
C ALA A 255 3.23 17.10 10.64
N GLU A 256 2.59 16.34 11.54
CA GLU A 256 1.46 15.46 11.22
C GLU A 256 0.25 16.20 10.63
N ALA A 257 0.02 17.46 11.04
CA ALA A 257 -1.08 18.27 10.54
C ALA A 257 -0.95 18.60 9.03
N ALA A 258 0.28 18.73 8.54
CA ALA A 258 0.55 18.93 7.11
C ALA A 258 0.35 17.64 6.31
N ASP A 259 0.58 16.47 6.94
CA ASP A 259 0.33 15.16 6.34
C ASP A 259 -1.17 14.87 6.20
N GLU A 260 -1.98 15.22 7.21
CA GLU A 260 -3.45 15.10 7.16
C GLU A 260 -4.08 15.75 5.91
N ALA A 261 -3.64 16.97 5.56
CA ALA A 261 -4.14 17.67 4.37
C ALA A 261 -3.78 16.97 3.04
N ASN A 262 -2.83 16.05 3.05
CA ASN A 262 -2.36 15.30 1.89
C ASN A 262 -2.90 13.86 1.85
N LYS A 263 -3.74 13.46 2.81
CA LYS A 263 -4.36 12.14 2.83
C LYS A 263 -5.47 12.05 1.78
N GLY A 264 -5.42 10.99 0.99
CA GLY A 264 -6.43 10.72 -0.05
C GLY A 264 -6.27 11.56 -1.32
N LEU A 265 -7.33 11.54 -2.13
CA LEU A 265 -7.40 12.25 -3.41
C LEU A 265 -7.60 13.76 -3.17
N ARG A 266 -6.70 14.56 -3.75
CA ARG A 266 -6.74 16.03 -3.69
C ARG A 266 -7.42 16.60 -4.93
N ALA A 267 -8.22 17.64 -4.75
CA ALA A 267 -8.65 18.48 -5.86
C ALA A 267 -7.47 19.35 -6.33
N VAL A 268 -7.25 19.38 -7.64
CA VAL A 268 -6.19 20.16 -8.29
C VAL A 268 -6.81 21.07 -9.35
N PRO A 269 -6.23 22.25 -9.60
CA PRO A 269 -6.73 23.17 -10.60
C PRO A 269 -6.58 22.60 -12.03
N PRO A 270 -7.38 23.08 -13.01
CA PRO A 270 -7.25 22.65 -14.40
C PRO A 270 -5.84 22.86 -14.98
N SER A 271 -5.17 23.95 -14.58
CA SER A 271 -3.79 24.28 -14.95
C SER A 271 -2.81 23.16 -14.60
N PHE A 272 -2.97 22.49 -13.45
CA PHE A 272 -2.12 21.37 -13.05
C PHE A 272 -2.31 20.15 -13.95
N THR A 273 -3.55 19.91 -14.37
CA THR A 273 -3.86 18.82 -15.31
C THR A 273 -3.27 19.11 -16.69
N MET A 274 -3.35 20.36 -17.14
CA MET A 274 -2.72 20.82 -18.38
C MET A 274 -1.20 20.70 -18.30
N ALA A 275 -0.59 21.14 -17.21
CA ALA A 275 0.85 21.04 -16.97
C ALA A 275 1.33 19.57 -16.96
N ALA A 276 0.62 18.66 -16.27
CA ALA A 276 0.95 17.24 -16.29
C ALA A 276 0.89 16.65 -17.72
N THR A 277 -0.14 17.02 -18.49
CA THR A 277 -0.29 16.58 -19.89
C THR A 277 0.85 17.11 -20.76
N LYS A 278 1.21 18.39 -20.58
CA LYS A 278 2.32 19.04 -21.27
C LYS A 278 3.66 18.36 -20.95
N ILE A 279 3.96 18.10 -19.67
CA ILE A 279 5.18 17.38 -19.26
C ILE A 279 5.24 15.99 -19.91
N ILE A 280 4.13 15.24 -19.95
CA ILE A 280 4.10 13.92 -20.60
C ILE A 280 4.45 14.05 -22.09
N GLN A 281 3.86 15.02 -22.78
CA GLN A 281 4.13 15.26 -24.19
C GLN A 281 5.58 15.71 -24.41
N ASP A 282 6.05 16.74 -23.71
CA ASP A 282 7.39 17.32 -23.89
C ASP A 282 8.51 16.33 -23.50
N SER A 283 8.27 15.46 -22.52
CA SER A 283 9.24 14.43 -22.11
C SER A 283 9.33 13.25 -23.09
N THR A 284 8.35 13.07 -23.98
CA THR A 284 8.24 11.87 -24.84
C THR A 284 8.16 12.16 -26.34
N ALA A 285 7.84 13.39 -26.75
CA ALA A 285 7.58 13.75 -28.15
C ALA A 285 8.76 13.47 -29.09
N GLY A 286 10.00 13.61 -28.59
CA GLY A 286 11.22 13.32 -29.37
C GLY A 286 11.70 11.87 -29.31
N MET A 287 10.99 10.98 -28.62
CA MET A 287 11.43 9.61 -28.39
C MET A 287 10.86 8.67 -29.44
N ASP A 288 11.72 8.10 -30.28
CA ASP A 288 11.35 6.99 -31.15
C ASP A 288 11.20 5.68 -30.34
N ALA A 289 10.74 4.61 -31.01
CA ALA A 289 10.56 3.30 -30.38
C ALA A 289 11.87 2.77 -29.74
N THR A 290 13.03 3.09 -30.33
CA THR A 290 14.35 2.71 -29.80
C THR A 290 14.65 3.43 -28.49
N SER A 291 14.47 4.75 -28.46
CA SER A 291 14.71 5.58 -27.27
C SER A 291 13.80 5.18 -26.11
N LEU A 292 12.52 4.89 -26.40
CA LEU A 292 11.58 4.38 -25.40
C LEU A 292 11.98 3.00 -24.87
N ARG A 293 12.50 2.10 -25.72
CA ARG A 293 13.02 0.79 -25.31
C ARG A 293 14.24 0.91 -24.39
N VAL A 294 15.15 1.84 -24.68
CA VAL A 294 16.30 2.14 -23.82
C VAL A 294 15.83 2.70 -22.48
N LEU A 295 14.92 3.68 -22.50
CA LEU A 295 14.37 4.29 -21.29
C LEU A 295 13.60 3.27 -20.43
N ALA A 296 12.86 2.35 -21.06
CA ALA A 296 12.14 1.27 -20.38
C ALA A 296 13.07 0.29 -19.64
N ARG A 297 14.35 0.16 -20.03
CA ARG A 297 15.35 -0.65 -19.31
C ARG A 297 16.23 0.17 -18.38
N HIS A 298 16.12 1.49 -18.41
CA HIS A 298 16.96 2.37 -17.60
C HIS A 298 16.50 2.38 -16.12
N PRO A 299 17.37 2.07 -15.14
CA PRO A 299 17.00 2.02 -13.72
C PRO A 299 16.36 3.30 -13.17
N MET A 300 16.78 4.47 -13.64
CA MET A 300 16.22 5.77 -13.20
C MET A 300 15.04 6.20 -14.08
N GLY A 301 15.07 5.83 -15.36
CA GLY A 301 14.10 6.28 -16.36
C GLY A 301 12.80 5.49 -16.33
N ASN A 302 12.89 4.18 -16.13
CA ASN A 302 11.75 3.28 -16.08
C ASN A 302 10.70 3.68 -15.02
N PRO A 303 11.05 4.01 -13.76
CA PRO A 303 10.07 4.48 -12.78
C PRO A 303 9.34 5.76 -13.21
N THR A 304 10.04 6.71 -13.83
CA THR A 304 9.44 7.95 -14.35
C THR A 304 8.52 7.63 -15.52
N LEU A 305 8.97 6.79 -16.46
CA LEU A 305 8.17 6.33 -17.60
C LEU A 305 6.91 5.56 -17.17
N GLN A 306 6.97 4.75 -16.11
CA GLN A 306 5.79 4.11 -15.52
C GLN A 306 4.78 5.14 -15.05
N LEU A 307 5.22 6.18 -14.33
CA LEU A 307 4.34 7.24 -13.84
C LEU A 307 3.75 8.05 -15.01
N LEU A 308 4.56 8.42 -16.00
CA LEU A 308 4.09 9.11 -17.21
C LEU A 308 3.02 8.30 -17.93
N LEU A 309 3.25 7.00 -18.16
CA LEU A 309 2.28 6.11 -18.79
C LEU A 309 1.00 5.98 -17.97
N GLU A 310 1.12 5.82 -16.66
CA GLU A 310 -0.05 5.72 -15.79
C GLU A 310 -0.87 7.02 -15.83
N LEU A 311 -0.22 8.17 -15.76
CA LEU A 311 -0.89 9.47 -15.83
C LEU A 311 -1.55 9.69 -17.19
N ASP A 312 -0.83 9.44 -18.30
CA ASP A 312 -1.35 9.54 -19.67
C ASP A 312 -2.63 8.71 -19.84
N LEU A 313 -2.62 7.45 -19.38
CA LEU A 313 -3.78 6.56 -19.43
C LEU A 313 -4.94 7.04 -18.55
N THR A 314 -4.66 7.72 -17.43
CA THR A 314 -5.70 8.24 -16.55
C THR A 314 -6.30 9.56 -16.99
N LEU A 315 -5.52 10.44 -17.62
CA LEU A 315 -5.97 11.73 -18.14
C LEU A 315 -6.69 11.58 -19.47
N ASN A 316 -6.17 10.74 -20.37
CA ASN A 316 -6.70 10.57 -21.73
C ASN A 316 -7.75 9.45 -21.84
N LYS A 317 -8.64 9.27 -20.86
CA LYS A 317 -9.65 8.19 -20.88
C LYS A 317 -10.64 8.24 -22.06
N GLY A 318 -10.75 9.38 -22.76
CA GLY A 318 -11.70 9.59 -23.85
C GLY A 318 -11.12 9.68 -25.27
N GLU A 319 -9.82 9.99 -25.43
CA GLU A 319 -9.25 10.48 -26.71
C GLU A 319 -8.20 9.55 -27.34
N GLN A 320 -8.15 8.28 -26.92
CA GLN A 320 -7.15 7.33 -27.39
C GLN A 320 -7.41 6.87 -28.83
N LYS A 321 -7.09 7.72 -29.80
CA LYS A 321 -6.97 7.35 -31.22
C LYS A 321 -5.50 7.12 -31.54
N ALA A 322 -5.20 5.95 -32.09
CA ALA A 322 -3.87 5.63 -32.60
C ALA A 322 -3.47 6.54 -33.77
N ASP A 323 -4.45 7.05 -34.53
CA ASP A 323 -4.25 7.87 -35.73
C ASP A 323 -4.18 9.39 -35.46
N ALA A 324 -3.93 9.81 -34.22
CA ALA A 324 -3.73 11.23 -33.92
C ALA A 324 -2.35 11.70 -34.44
N GLU A 325 -2.23 12.96 -34.84
CA GLU A 325 -0.96 13.57 -35.25
C GLU A 325 0.16 13.39 -34.20
N ARG A 326 -0.24 13.34 -32.92
CA ARG A 326 0.63 13.01 -31.79
C ARG A 326 0.07 11.77 -31.08
N PRO A 327 0.67 10.57 -31.27
CA PRO A 327 0.22 9.38 -30.59
C PRO A 327 0.46 9.52 -29.08
N THR A 328 -0.49 9.01 -28.29
CA THR A 328 -0.33 8.93 -26.84
C THR A 328 0.85 8.02 -26.48
N LEU A 329 1.38 8.13 -25.26
CA LEU A 329 2.55 7.37 -24.83
C LEU A 329 2.31 5.86 -24.94
N LEU A 330 1.08 5.39 -24.70
CA LEU A 330 0.71 3.99 -24.92
C LEU A 330 0.95 3.54 -26.37
N PHE A 331 0.60 4.35 -27.37
CA PHE A 331 0.73 3.98 -28.79
C PHE A 331 2.12 4.26 -29.35
N GLN A 332 2.91 5.11 -28.71
CA GLN A 332 4.35 5.18 -28.96
C GLN A 332 5.06 3.90 -28.47
N LEU A 333 4.65 3.37 -27.32
CA LEU A 333 5.17 2.10 -26.79
C LEU A 333 4.64 0.88 -27.55
N LEU A 334 3.39 0.91 -28.00
CA LEU A 334 2.73 -0.17 -28.75
C LEU A 334 2.20 0.33 -30.11
N PRO A 335 3.07 0.60 -31.09
CA PRO A 335 2.67 1.06 -32.41
C PRO A 335 1.66 0.11 -33.08
N GLY A 336 0.59 0.67 -33.65
CA GLY A 336 -0.46 -0.09 -34.34
C GLY A 336 -1.38 -0.94 -33.46
N ALA A 337 -1.26 -0.85 -32.12
CA ALA A 337 -2.14 -1.58 -31.22
C ALA A 337 -3.60 -1.09 -31.32
N PRO A 338 -4.60 -1.96 -31.13
CA PRO A 338 -4.49 -3.36 -30.73
C PRO A 338 -4.21 -4.35 -31.89
N LYS A 339 -4.26 -3.91 -33.16
CA LYS A 339 -4.18 -4.80 -34.32
C LYS A 339 -2.79 -5.41 -34.50
N SER A 340 -1.73 -4.62 -34.31
CA SER A 340 -0.35 -5.11 -34.43
C SER A 340 -0.03 -6.26 -33.48
N LEU A 341 -0.68 -6.30 -32.31
CA LEU A 341 -0.45 -7.32 -31.27
C LEU A 341 -0.86 -8.75 -31.67
N SER A 342 -1.56 -8.96 -32.79
CA SER A 342 -1.79 -10.30 -33.32
C SER A 342 -0.63 -10.81 -34.17
N ASP A 343 0.22 -9.92 -34.67
CA ASP A 343 1.43 -10.26 -35.40
C ASP A 343 2.61 -10.33 -34.42
N GLY A 344 3.18 -11.52 -34.27
CA GLY A 344 4.33 -11.77 -33.40
C GLY A 344 5.60 -11.05 -33.83
N SER A 345 5.70 -10.65 -35.11
CA SER A 345 6.83 -9.90 -35.68
C SER A 345 6.64 -8.38 -35.63
N SER A 346 5.50 -7.90 -35.13
CA SER A 346 5.29 -6.46 -34.99
C SER A 346 6.13 -5.87 -33.86
N GLU A 347 6.54 -4.61 -34.01
CA GLU A 347 7.34 -3.91 -32.99
C GLU A 347 6.68 -3.90 -31.61
N ALA A 348 5.35 -3.80 -31.55
CA ALA A 348 4.59 -3.84 -30.31
C ALA A 348 4.66 -5.22 -29.64
N SER A 349 4.53 -6.31 -30.42
CA SER A 349 4.65 -7.67 -29.90
C SER A 349 6.07 -7.99 -29.44
N GLU A 350 7.08 -7.62 -30.22
CA GLU A 350 8.50 -7.80 -29.85
C GLU A 350 8.85 -7.02 -28.58
N PHE A 351 8.34 -5.80 -28.45
CA PHE A 351 8.52 -4.98 -27.25
C PHE A 351 7.98 -5.70 -26.00
N ILE A 352 6.74 -6.18 -26.03
CA ILE A 352 6.14 -6.89 -24.89
C ILE A 352 6.93 -8.18 -24.58
N ASN A 353 7.23 -8.98 -25.62
CA ASN A 353 7.93 -10.26 -25.45
C ASN A 353 9.36 -10.09 -24.92
N GLY A 354 10.05 -9.02 -25.31
CA GLY A 354 11.39 -8.71 -24.81
C GLY A 354 11.37 -8.12 -23.40
N MET A 355 10.44 -7.21 -23.10
CA MET A 355 10.41 -6.51 -21.80
C MET A 355 9.87 -7.36 -20.66
N ILE A 356 8.99 -8.33 -20.91
CA ILE A 356 8.37 -9.14 -19.85
C ILE A 356 9.38 -10.00 -19.05
N TYR A 357 10.53 -10.32 -19.64
CA TYR A 357 11.63 -11.06 -18.99
C TYR A 357 12.77 -10.16 -18.49
N ASP A 358 12.72 -8.86 -18.78
CA ASP A 358 13.74 -7.92 -18.33
C ASP A 358 13.50 -7.50 -16.87
N GLN A 359 14.55 -7.52 -16.04
CA GLN A 359 14.46 -7.21 -14.60
C GLN A 359 13.91 -5.81 -14.30
N ILE A 360 14.09 -4.86 -15.23
CA ILE A 360 13.64 -3.47 -15.11
C ILE A 360 12.41 -3.24 -16.00
N GLY A 361 12.51 -3.61 -17.27
CA GLY A 361 11.46 -3.46 -18.28
C GLY A 361 10.14 -4.14 -17.91
N SER A 362 10.19 -5.27 -17.20
CA SER A 362 8.99 -5.97 -16.75
C SER A 362 8.08 -5.12 -15.86
N ARG A 363 8.64 -4.14 -15.12
CA ARG A 363 7.86 -3.22 -14.28
C ARG A 363 6.99 -2.28 -15.10
N LEU A 364 7.49 -1.83 -16.26
CA LEU A 364 6.67 -1.07 -17.20
C LEU A 364 5.54 -1.93 -17.76
N ILE A 365 5.82 -3.21 -18.04
CA ILE A 365 4.80 -4.17 -18.48
C ILE A 365 3.74 -4.39 -17.39
N GLU A 366 4.12 -4.48 -16.11
CA GLU A 366 3.16 -4.54 -15.00
C GLU A 366 2.20 -3.33 -15.00
N THR A 367 2.73 -2.12 -15.14
CA THR A 367 1.97 -0.87 -15.18
C THR A 367 1.06 -0.81 -16.41
N LEU A 368 1.61 -1.15 -17.58
CA LEU A 368 0.86 -1.25 -18.83
C LEU A 368 -0.31 -2.24 -18.69
N ILE A 369 -0.07 -3.45 -18.19
CA ILE A 369 -1.11 -4.45 -17.97
C ILE A 369 -2.16 -3.92 -16.98
N THR A 370 -1.76 -3.22 -15.93
CA THR A 370 -2.70 -2.75 -14.90
C THR A 370 -3.65 -1.68 -15.44
N HIS A 371 -3.15 -0.76 -16.27
CA HIS A 371 -3.89 0.45 -16.67
C HIS A 371 -4.35 0.47 -18.13
N ALA A 372 -3.87 -0.44 -19.00
CA ALA A 372 -4.21 -0.42 -20.42
C ALA A 372 -5.74 -0.54 -20.66
N PRO A 373 -6.28 0.17 -21.68
CA PRO A 373 -7.69 0.07 -22.06
C PRO A 373 -8.11 -1.37 -22.34
N GLY A 374 -9.39 -1.68 -22.12
CA GLY A 374 -9.92 -3.04 -22.27
C GLY A 374 -9.66 -3.67 -23.65
N LYS A 375 -9.71 -2.90 -24.74
CA LYS A 375 -9.43 -3.41 -26.10
C LYS A 375 -7.96 -3.81 -26.28
N VAL A 376 -7.04 -3.00 -25.78
CA VAL A 376 -5.59 -3.26 -25.83
C VAL A 376 -5.24 -4.45 -24.95
N PHE A 377 -5.74 -4.49 -23.71
CA PHE A 377 -5.55 -5.62 -22.82
C PHE A 377 -6.10 -6.92 -23.40
N LYS A 378 -7.29 -6.89 -24.03
CA LYS A 378 -7.86 -8.08 -24.66
C LYS A 378 -6.94 -8.63 -25.76
N ALA A 379 -6.41 -7.77 -26.63
CA ALA A 379 -5.47 -8.17 -27.66
C ALA A 379 -4.15 -8.72 -27.07
N LEU A 380 -3.57 -8.04 -26.08
CA LEU A 380 -2.39 -8.53 -25.35
C LEU A 380 -2.65 -9.91 -24.71
N ASN A 381 -3.79 -10.07 -24.05
CA ASN A 381 -4.15 -11.31 -23.38
C ASN A 381 -4.30 -12.46 -24.36
N GLN A 382 -5.07 -12.26 -25.43
CA GLN A 382 -5.38 -13.30 -26.42
C GLN A 382 -4.15 -13.74 -27.20
N ASN A 383 -3.29 -12.80 -27.60
CA ASN A 383 -2.19 -13.09 -28.52
C ASN A 383 -0.84 -13.35 -27.83
N ILE A 384 -0.62 -12.82 -26.62
CA ILE A 384 0.69 -12.83 -25.97
C ILE A 384 0.66 -13.50 -24.58
N PHE A 385 -0.25 -13.07 -23.69
CA PHE A 385 -0.19 -13.50 -22.29
C PHE A 385 -0.80 -14.86 -22.01
N LEU A 386 -2.07 -15.06 -22.37
CA LEU A 386 -2.81 -16.29 -22.07
C LEU A 386 -2.23 -17.54 -22.73
N PRO A 387 -1.74 -17.51 -23.99
CA PRO A 387 -1.17 -18.70 -24.64
C PRO A 387 0.12 -19.21 -24.00
N ARG A 388 0.83 -18.37 -23.23
CA ARG A 388 2.13 -18.69 -22.60
C ARG A 388 2.10 -18.51 -21.09
N ILE A 389 0.90 -18.39 -20.50
CA ILE A 389 0.73 -17.98 -19.09
C ILE A 389 1.45 -18.91 -18.12
N GLU A 390 1.45 -20.22 -18.42
CA GLU A 390 2.15 -21.23 -17.64
C GLU A 390 3.68 -21.02 -17.60
N GLY A 391 4.27 -20.54 -18.70
CA GLY A 391 5.68 -20.18 -18.76
C GLY A 391 5.97 -18.93 -17.93
N TYR A 392 5.10 -17.91 -18.04
CA TYR A 392 5.31 -16.64 -17.35
C TYR A 392 5.26 -16.79 -15.83
N VAL A 393 4.32 -17.59 -15.30
CA VAL A 393 4.19 -17.78 -13.84
C VAL A 393 5.37 -18.54 -13.21
N ARG A 394 6.10 -19.34 -13.99
CA ARG A 394 7.26 -20.13 -13.53
C ARG A 394 8.57 -19.35 -13.54
N ASN A 395 8.66 -18.29 -14.33
CA ASN A 395 9.84 -17.46 -14.45
C ASN A 395 9.88 -16.38 -13.35
N ASP A 396 11.08 -16.02 -12.94
CA ASP A 396 11.34 -15.17 -11.79
C ASP A 396 10.99 -13.70 -11.97
N VAL A 397 11.05 -13.23 -13.21
CA VAL A 397 10.71 -11.87 -13.63
C VAL A 397 9.27 -11.78 -14.08
N SER A 398 8.90 -12.56 -15.11
CA SER A 398 7.60 -12.45 -15.75
C SER A 398 6.43 -12.87 -14.86
N SER A 399 6.69 -13.59 -13.76
CA SER A 399 5.63 -13.98 -12.82
C SER A 399 4.91 -12.78 -12.18
N TYR A 400 5.59 -11.65 -12.01
CA TYR A 400 4.96 -10.42 -11.52
C TYR A 400 4.03 -9.80 -12.55
N ALA A 401 4.43 -9.74 -13.82
CA ALA A 401 3.54 -9.36 -14.92
C ALA A 401 2.35 -10.32 -15.05
N ALA A 402 2.59 -11.64 -14.93
CA ALA A 402 1.53 -12.64 -14.94
C ALA A 402 0.52 -12.44 -13.81
N ILE A 403 0.95 -12.05 -12.60
CA ILE A 403 0.04 -11.67 -11.51
C ILE A 403 -0.87 -10.51 -11.94
N ARG A 404 -0.36 -9.50 -12.65
CA ARG A 404 -1.20 -8.40 -13.19
C ARG A 404 -2.19 -8.89 -14.24
N VAL A 405 -1.78 -9.82 -15.10
CA VAL A 405 -2.68 -10.45 -16.09
C VAL A 405 -3.82 -11.17 -15.38
N LEU A 406 -3.49 -12.07 -14.44
CA LEU A 406 -4.47 -12.88 -13.68
C LEU A 406 -5.52 -12.00 -12.97
N ASN A 407 -5.11 -10.84 -12.45
CA ASN A 407 -6.02 -9.90 -11.80
C ASN A 407 -7.09 -9.33 -12.75
N ARG A 408 -6.81 -9.24 -14.05
CA ARG A 408 -7.71 -8.67 -15.06
C ARG A 408 -8.52 -9.70 -15.86
N LEU A 409 -8.20 -10.99 -15.77
CA LEU A 409 -8.86 -12.02 -16.57
C LEU A 409 -10.39 -12.06 -16.37
N SER A 410 -11.09 -12.35 -17.46
CA SER A 410 -12.48 -12.77 -17.46
C SER A 410 -12.60 -14.15 -16.77
N LYS A 411 -13.82 -14.62 -16.51
CA LYS A 411 -14.00 -15.95 -15.92
C LYS A 411 -13.46 -17.04 -16.85
N ASP A 412 -13.78 -16.97 -18.13
CA ASP A 412 -13.40 -18.00 -19.11
C ASP A 412 -11.89 -18.03 -19.33
N ASP A 413 -11.26 -16.86 -19.49
CA ASP A 413 -9.80 -16.78 -19.62
C ASP A 413 -9.08 -17.27 -18.35
N LEU A 414 -9.66 -17.01 -17.16
CA LEU A 414 -9.10 -17.49 -15.90
C LEU A 414 -9.16 -19.02 -15.80
N VAL A 415 -10.28 -19.63 -16.19
CA VAL A 415 -10.42 -21.10 -16.24
C VAL A 415 -9.38 -21.70 -17.18
N GLN A 416 -9.22 -21.12 -18.37
CA GLN A 416 -8.21 -21.56 -19.33
C GLN A 416 -6.78 -21.39 -18.79
N ALA A 417 -6.49 -20.28 -18.10
CA ALA A 417 -5.19 -20.07 -17.47
C ALA A 417 -4.91 -21.09 -16.36
N VAL A 418 -5.91 -21.40 -15.51
CA VAL A 418 -5.76 -22.41 -14.46
C VAL A 418 -5.53 -23.80 -15.06
N GLU A 419 -6.22 -24.16 -16.13
CA GLU A 419 -6.02 -25.45 -16.79
C GLU A 419 -4.57 -25.62 -17.27
N GLN A 420 -3.99 -24.58 -17.88
CA GLN A 420 -2.58 -24.58 -18.31
C GLN A 420 -1.60 -24.61 -17.12
N ILE A 421 -1.91 -23.88 -16.03
CA ILE A 421 -0.99 -23.74 -14.90
C ILE A 421 -1.03 -24.95 -13.97
N THR A 422 -2.18 -25.60 -13.82
CA THR A 422 -2.44 -26.68 -12.84
C THR A 422 -1.37 -27.77 -12.84
N PRO A 423 -0.93 -28.33 -13.99
CA PRO A 423 0.12 -29.35 -14.03
C PRO A 423 1.45 -28.92 -13.42
N THR A 424 1.72 -27.61 -13.37
CA THR A 424 2.98 -27.05 -12.86
C THR A 424 2.87 -26.46 -11.46
N VAL A 425 1.72 -26.56 -10.80
CA VAL A 425 1.53 -26.05 -9.43
C VAL A 425 2.55 -26.63 -8.44
N PRO A 426 2.89 -27.94 -8.43
CA PRO A 426 3.94 -28.45 -7.55
C PRO A 426 5.29 -27.75 -7.78
N GLN A 427 5.63 -27.45 -9.04
CA GLN A 427 6.84 -26.71 -9.38
C GLN A 427 6.79 -25.25 -8.90
N LEU A 428 5.62 -24.59 -8.95
CA LEU A 428 5.43 -23.25 -8.38
C LEU A 428 5.67 -23.24 -6.86
N VAL A 429 5.28 -24.30 -6.17
CA VAL A 429 5.56 -24.47 -4.73
C VAL A 429 7.06 -24.64 -4.48
N THR A 430 7.74 -25.51 -5.24
CA THR A 430 9.21 -25.68 -5.13
C THR A 430 9.97 -24.40 -5.43
N LYS A 431 9.49 -23.58 -6.37
CA LYS A 431 10.06 -22.26 -6.72
C LYS A 431 9.60 -21.11 -5.82
N SER A 432 8.88 -21.40 -4.73
CA SER A 432 8.35 -20.40 -3.78
C SER A 432 7.51 -19.29 -4.44
N ARG A 433 6.79 -19.60 -5.53
CA ARG A 433 5.91 -18.66 -6.26
C ARG A 433 4.56 -18.49 -5.57
N PHE A 434 4.57 -18.32 -4.25
CA PHE A 434 3.36 -18.30 -3.43
C PHE A 434 2.41 -17.13 -3.77
N ASN A 435 2.94 -15.98 -4.22
CA ASN A 435 2.12 -14.85 -4.68
C ASN A 435 1.31 -15.14 -5.95
N VAL A 436 1.86 -15.96 -6.86
CA VAL A 436 1.12 -16.44 -8.04
C VAL A 436 -0.03 -17.32 -7.57
N LEU A 437 0.25 -18.29 -6.71
CA LEU A 437 -0.76 -19.20 -6.18
C LEU A 437 -1.85 -18.44 -5.42
N LYS A 438 -1.46 -17.49 -4.56
CA LYS A 438 -2.38 -16.60 -3.83
C LYS A 438 -3.32 -15.88 -4.81
N THR A 439 -2.74 -15.28 -5.86
CA THR A 439 -3.52 -14.57 -6.88
C THR A 439 -4.49 -15.53 -7.59
N LEU A 440 -4.05 -16.73 -8.00
CA LEU A 440 -4.91 -17.72 -8.65
C LEU A 440 -6.11 -18.09 -7.77
N PHE A 441 -5.87 -18.39 -6.49
CA PHE A 441 -6.93 -18.73 -5.54
C PHE A 441 -7.91 -17.56 -5.33
N GLU A 442 -7.41 -16.35 -5.08
CA GLU A 442 -8.25 -15.16 -4.88
C GLU A 442 -9.08 -14.83 -6.12
N ARG A 443 -8.50 -14.95 -7.31
CA ARG A 443 -9.20 -14.69 -8.57
C ARG A 443 -10.23 -15.77 -8.88
N CYS A 444 -9.93 -17.04 -8.63
CA CYS A 444 -10.90 -18.12 -8.80
C CYS A 444 -12.08 -17.96 -7.84
N ALA A 445 -11.81 -17.61 -6.58
CA ALA A 445 -12.84 -17.33 -5.58
C ALA A 445 -13.72 -16.14 -6.00
N ALA A 446 -13.11 -15.02 -6.41
CA ALA A 446 -13.82 -13.84 -6.87
C ALA A 446 -14.68 -14.06 -8.13
N ARG A 447 -14.37 -15.08 -8.95
CA ARG A 447 -15.11 -15.44 -10.18
C ARG A 447 -16.03 -16.66 -10.01
N GLY A 448 -16.08 -17.28 -8.84
CA GLY A 448 -16.84 -18.51 -8.59
C GLY A 448 -16.38 -19.67 -9.48
N ALA A 449 -15.08 -19.82 -9.68
CA ALA A 449 -14.42 -20.89 -10.42
C ALA A 449 -14.03 -22.03 -9.44
N ASN A 450 -15.04 -22.75 -8.95
CA ASN A 450 -14.88 -23.66 -7.81
C ASN A 450 -14.14 -24.95 -8.17
N ASP A 451 -14.25 -25.44 -9.40
CA ASP A 451 -13.54 -26.65 -9.83
C ASP A 451 -12.05 -26.38 -10.05
N GLU A 452 -11.73 -25.17 -10.50
CA GLU A 452 -10.38 -24.64 -10.61
C GLU A 452 -9.71 -24.54 -9.23
N ILE A 453 -10.44 -24.06 -8.21
CA ILE A 453 -9.96 -24.04 -6.82
C ILE A 453 -9.61 -25.47 -6.35
N LYS A 454 -10.42 -26.48 -6.67
CA LYS A 454 -10.14 -27.88 -6.29
C LYS A 454 -8.86 -28.39 -6.97
N LYS A 455 -8.70 -28.11 -8.27
CA LYS A 455 -7.50 -28.48 -9.05
C LYS A 455 -6.24 -27.84 -8.47
N LEU A 456 -6.27 -26.53 -8.23
CA LEU A 456 -5.17 -25.78 -7.61
C LEU A 456 -4.84 -26.30 -6.21
N ASN A 457 -5.86 -26.60 -5.40
CA ASN A 457 -5.66 -27.11 -4.03
C ASN A 457 -5.03 -28.50 -4.02
N LYS A 458 -5.38 -29.37 -4.98
CA LYS A 458 -4.72 -30.67 -5.14
C LYS A 458 -3.23 -30.50 -5.45
N GLY A 459 -2.90 -29.68 -6.44
CA GLY A 459 -1.50 -29.42 -6.82
C GLY A 459 -0.70 -28.72 -5.71
N LEU A 460 -1.32 -27.81 -4.96
CA LEU A 460 -0.68 -27.15 -3.82
C LEU A 460 -0.30 -28.15 -2.73
N LYS A 461 -1.23 -29.03 -2.35
CA LYS A 461 -0.98 -30.07 -1.35
C LYS A 461 0.14 -31.01 -1.79
N GLU A 462 0.09 -31.48 -3.04
CA GLU A 462 1.14 -32.32 -3.64
C GLU A 462 2.52 -31.65 -3.60
N GLY A 463 2.59 -30.34 -3.87
CA GLY A 463 3.84 -29.58 -3.85
C GLY A 463 4.43 -29.37 -2.45
N CYS A 464 3.62 -29.29 -1.39
CA CYS A 464 4.12 -29.05 -0.03
C CYS A 464 4.58 -30.34 0.68
N GLY A 465 3.90 -31.46 0.45
CA GLY A 465 4.25 -32.75 1.05
C GLY A 465 3.08 -33.74 1.13
N LYS A 466 3.29 -34.82 1.89
CA LYS A 466 2.35 -35.97 1.97
C LYS A 466 1.48 -35.93 3.22
N THR A 467 1.99 -35.33 4.29
CA THR A 467 1.31 -35.28 5.58
C THR A 467 0.44 -34.02 5.67
N PRO A 468 -0.65 -34.01 6.45
CA PRO A 468 -1.45 -32.81 6.65
C PRO A 468 -0.64 -31.63 7.21
N ALA A 469 0.34 -31.89 8.08
CA ALA A 469 1.20 -30.87 8.67
C ALA A 469 2.09 -30.13 7.64
N ASP A 470 2.43 -30.81 6.53
CA ASP A 470 3.35 -30.28 5.50
C ASP A 470 2.87 -28.96 4.88
N LEU A 471 1.55 -28.76 4.77
CA LEU A 471 1.02 -27.55 4.14
C LEU A 471 1.45 -26.28 4.88
N VAL A 472 1.26 -26.23 6.20
CA VAL A 472 1.67 -25.09 7.03
C VAL A 472 3.18 -25.03 7.22
N THR A 473 3.83 -26.17 7.48
CA THR A 473 5.27 -26.18 7.75
C THR A 473 6.09 -25.82 6.52
N TYR A 474 5.67 -26.23 5.32
CA TYR A 474 6.35 -25.86 4.07
C TYR A 474 6.15 -24.38 3.76
N LEU A 475 4.90 -23.89 3.73
CA LEU A 475 4.60 -22.52 3.31
C LEU A 475 5.17 -21.47 4.29
N CYS A 476 5.24 -21.77 5.58
CA CYS A 476 5.87 -20.87 6.57
C CYS A 476 7.38 -21.09 6.75
N GLY A 477 8.01 -22.01 5.99
CA GLY A 477 9.46 -22.25 6.06
C GLY A 477 9.94 -22.92 7.36
N PHE A 478 9.12 -23.80 7.94
CA PHE A 478 9.42 -24.51 9.19
C PHE A 478 9.83 -25.98 9.01
N LYS A 479 9.82 -26.50 7.78
CA LYS A 479 10.06 -27.93 7.50
C LYS A 479 11.53 -28.38 7.62
N ASP A 480 12.50 -27.56 7.21
CA ASP A 480 13.91 -27.99 7.03
C ASP A 480 14.95 -27.27 7.92
N GLU A 481 14.50 -26.51 8.92
CA GLU A 481 15.40 -25.70 9.76
C GLU A 481 16.33 -26.51 10.69
N GLU A 482 16.10 -27.81 10.90
CA GLU A 482 17.06 -28.65 11.64
C GLU A 482 18.43 -28.73 10.98
N LYS A 483 18.53 -28.47 9.67
CA LYS A 483 19.81 -28.44 8.94
C LYS A 483 20.51 -27.07 8.95
N LYS A 484 19.85 -26.00 9.38
CA LYS A 484 20.39 -24.62 9.35
C LYS A 484 20.80 -24.06 10.72
N LYS A 485 21.32 -24.94 11.59
CA LYS A 485 21.65 -24.68 13.02
C LYS A 485 22.72 -23.59 13.33
N LYS A 486 23.05 -22.64 12.47
CA LYS A 486 24.03 -21.59 12.83
C LYS A 486 23.60 -20.12 12.75
N ASP A 487 22.53 -19.73 12.05
CA ASP A 487 22.12 -18.31 11.98
C ASP A 487 20.60 -18.11 12.09
N VAL A 488 19.97 -18.72 13.10
CA VAL A 488 18.51 -18.63 13.31
C VAL A 488 18.04 -17.19 13.59
N GLN A 489 18.92 -16.29 14.04
CA GLN A 489 18.51 -14.95 14.47
C GLN A 489 18.25 -13.95 13.34
N GLN A 490 18.69 -14.22 12.11
CA GLN A 490 18.36 -13.34 10.98
C GLN A 490 18.05 -14.17 9.73
N LEU A 491 16.76 -14.37 9.46
CA LEU A 491 16.34 -14.74 8.11
C LEU A 491 16.94 -13.74 7.14
N SER A 492 17.56 -14.22 6.07
CA SER A 492 17.92 -13.33 4.97
C SER A 492 16.67 -12.59 4.50
N LYS A 493 16.82 -11.37 3.96
CA LYS A 493 15.68 -10.58 3.44
C LYS A 493 14.80 -11.39 2.47
N ASN A 494 15.41 -12.32 1.73
CA ASN A 494 14.70 -13.22 0.82
C ASN A 494 13.89 -14.30 1.56
N GLU A 495 14.47 -14.94 2.57
CA GLU A 495 13.75 -15.94 3.38
C GLU A 495 12.57 -15.34 4.12
N TYR A 496 12.72 -14.13 4.69
CA TYR A 496 11.59 -13.41 5.29
C TYR A 496 10.48 -13.13 4.26
N ALA A 497 10.84 -12.70 3.04
CA ALA A 497 9.86 -12.45 1.98
C ALA A 497 9.13 -13.74 1.57
N ILE A 498 9.84 -14.86 1.42
CA ILE A 498 9.25 -16.15 1.08
C ILE A 498 8.27 -16.61 2.17
N GLN A 499 8.69 -16.55 3.45
CA GLN A 499 7.82 -16.91 4.58
C GLN A 499 6.58 -16.01 4.64
N SER A 500 6.75 -14.70 4.43
CA SER A 500 5.64 -13.75 4.38
C SER A 500 4.64 -14.11 3.27
N HIS A 501 5.12 -14.40 2.06
CA HIS A 501 4.24 -14.79 0.94
C HIS A 501 3.50 -16.11 1.22
N GLY A 502 4.17 -17.09 1.84
CA GLY A 502 3.54 -18.37 2.19
C GLY A 502 2.49 -18.22 3.29
N ALA A 503 2.75 -17.39 4.31
CA ALA A 503 1.77 -17.05 5.33
C ALA A 503 0.56 -16.29 4.73
N GLN A 504 0.80 -15.33 3.82
CA GLN A 504 -0.27 -14.62 3.11
C GLN A 504 -1.11 -15.56 2.22
N LEU A 505 -0.49 -16.56 1.61
CA LEU A 505 -1.20 -17.61 0.88
C LEU A 505 -2.11 -18.39 1.84
N LEU A 506 -1.61 -18.87 2.98
CA LEU A 506 -2.42 -19.57 3.98
C LEU A 506 -3.59 -18.71 4.49
N THR A 507 -3.36 -17.44 4.78
CA THR A 507 -4.41 -16.48 5.16
C THR A 507 -5.47 -16.33 4.07
N ALA A 508 -5.07 -16.25 2.79
CA ALA A 508 -6.01 -16.22 1.68
C ALA A 508 -6.82 -17.52 1.58
N LEU A 509 -6.18 -18.69 1.74
CA LEU A 509 -6.85 -20.00 1.69
C LEU A 509 -7.88 -20.18 2.81
N LEU A 510 -7.64 -19.62 4.00
CA LEU A 510 -8.62 -19.60 5.10
C LEU A 510 -9.91 -18.85 4.73
N SER A 511 -9.84 -17.91 3.80
CA SER A 511 -11.00 -17.14 3.33
C SER A 511 -11.76 -17.80 2.17
N ILE A 512 -11.32 -18.97 1.70
CA ILE A 512 -11.86 -19.62 0.49
C ILE A 512 -12.52 -20.96 0.84
N PRO A 513 -13.81 -21.18 0.47
CA PRO A 513 -14.49 -22.45 0.67
C PRO A 513 -13.76 -23.61 -0.01
N GLY A 514 -13.52 -24.69 0.74
CA GLY A 514 -12.72 -25.83 0.30
C GLY A 514 -11.32 -25.81 0.91
N PRO A 515 -10.39 -24.96 0.42
CA PRO A 515 -9.03 -24.86 0.97
C PRO A 515 -8.95 -24.57 2.47
N VAL A 516 -9.89 -23.79 3.03
CA VAL A 516 -9.99 -23.52 4.47
C VAL A 516 -9.89 -24.78 5.34
N LYS A 517 -10.55 -25.88 4.92
CA LYS A 517 -10.51 -27.16 5.66
C LYS A 517 -9.11 -27.74 5.70
N GLY A 518 -8.39 -27.69 4.57
CA GLY A 518 -7.02 -28.18 4.49
C GLY A 518 -6.04 -27.38 5.37
N VAL A 519 -6.23 -26.07 5.48
CA VAL A 519 -5.40 -25.24 6.38
C VAL A 519 -5.70 -25.54 7.85
N GLN A 520 -6.98 -25.66 8.22
CA GLN A 520 -7.38 -26.01 9.59
C GLN A 520 -6.89 -27.42 9.99
N GLU A 521 -7.03 -28.41 9.10
CA GLU A 521 -6.46 -29.76 9.29
C GLU A 521 -4.94 -29.72 9.47
N SER A 522 -4.24 -28.90 8.68
CA SER A 522 -2.79 -28.74 8.80
C SER A 522 -2.39 -28.12 10.13
N LEU A 523 -3.08 -27.06 10.58
CA LEU A 523 -2.84 -26.41 11.88
C LEU A 523 -3.08 -27.35 13.07
N LEU A 524 -3.99 -28.32 12.95
CA LEU A 524 -4.20 -29.34 13.98
C LEU A 524 -3.15 -30.45 13.95
N ALA A 525 -2.48 -30.66 12.82
CA ALA A 525 -1.51 -31.72 12.63
C ALA A 525 -0.07 -31.29 12.96
N VAL A 526 0.20 -29.99 13.11
CA VAL A 526 1.54 -29.51 13.49
C VAL A 526 1.80 -29.65 14.99
N GLU A 527 3.06 -29.82 15.35
CA GLU A 527 3.51 -29.84 16.74
C GLU A 527 3.23 -28.50 17.45
N PRO A 528 2.97 -28.48 18.78
CA PRO A 528 2.73 -27.25 19.53
C PRO A 528 3.83 -26.19 19.36
N THR A 529 5.10 -26.62 19.21
CA THR A 529 6.23 -25.72 18.97
C THR A 529 6.10 -24.94 17.66
N VAL A 530 5.50 -25.53 16.62
CA VAL A 530 5.23 -24.87 15.34
C VAL A 530 4.14 -23.81 15.49
N LEU A 531 3.11 -24.05 16.30
CA LEU A 531 2.08 -23.05 16.60
C LEU A 531 2.68 -21.86 17.35
N VAL A 532 3.56 -22.10 18.32
CA VAL A 532 4.31 -21.04 18.99
C VAL A 532 5.17 -20.26 17.99
N ARG A 533 5.87 -20.94 17.08
CA ARG A 533 6.66 -20.27 16.02
C ARG A 533 5.81 -19.42 15.08
N LEU A 534 4.63 -19.91 14.67
CA LEU A 534 3.69 -19.11 13.88
C LEU A 534 3.33 -17.82 14.63
N ALA A 535 3.08 -17.92 15.93
CA ALA A 535 2.71 -16.79 16.77
C ALA A 535 3.84 -15.77 17.00
N THR A 536 5.11 -16.17 16.93
CA THR A 536 6.25 -15.33 17.32
C THR A 536 7.16 -14.89 16.18
N THR A 537 7.13 -15.53 15.00
CA THR A 537 8.12 -15.25 13.95
C THR A 537 7.91 -13.90 13.25
N SER A 538 6.68 -13.62 12.80
CA SER A 538 6.37 -12.38 12.08
C SER A 538 4.87 -12.05 12.10
N MET A 539 4.52 -10.80 11.76
CA MET A 539 3.11 -10.41 11.64
C MET A 539 2.32 -11.28 10.63
N PRO A 540 2.82 -11.59 9.42
CA PRO A 540 2.14 -12.51 8.52
C PRO A 540 1.89 -13.90 9.12
N THR A 541 2.87 -14.49 9.83
CA THR A 541 2.71 -15.86 10.38
C THR A 541 1.69 -15.90 11.52
N VAL A 542 1.67 -14.90 12.41
CA VAL A 542 0.66 -14.85 13.47
C VAL A 542 -0.73 -14.56 12.89
N THR A 543 -0.79 -13.82 11.77
CA THR A 543 -2.04 -13.54 11.06
C THR A 543 -2.70 -14.83 10.54
N VAL A 544 -1.93 -15.88 10.24
CA VAL A 544 -2.50 -17.20 9.92
C VAL A 544 -3.32 -17.73 11.09
N LEU A 545 -2.79 -17.66 12.32
CA LEU A 545 -3.47 -18.14 13.52
C LEU A 545 -4.67 -17.25 13.90
N THR A 546 -4.51 -15.93 13.89
CA THR A 546 -5.63 -15.02 14.22
C THR A 546 -6.76 -15.13 13.20
N THR A 547 -6.44 -15.23 11.91
CA THR A 547 -7.44 -15.47 10.86
C THR A 547 -8.10 -16.84 11.04
N ALA A 548 -7.33 -17.89 11.38
CA ALA A 548 -7.89 -19.21 11.63
C ALA A 548 -8.86 -19.23 12.81
N LEU A 549 -8.57 -18.51 13.90
CA LEU A 549 -9.46 -18.34 15.06
C LEU A 549 -10.68 -17.46 14.77
N ALA A 550 -10.58 -16.55 13.79
CA ALA A 550 -11.72 -15.77 13.31
C ALA A 550 -12.61 -16.57 12.34
N THR A 551 -12.09 -17.66 11.75
CA THR A 551 -12.76 -18.42 10.70
C THR A 551 -13.56 -19.60 11.28
N PRO A 552 -14.87 -19.74 10.96
CA PRO A 552 -15.64 -20.92 11.35
C PRO A 552 -15.00 -22.23 10.86
N SER A 553 -15.13 -23.29 11.66
CA SER A 553 -14.64 -24.62 11.32
C SER A 553 -15.77 -25.65 11.29
N SER A 554 -15.66 -26.58 10.34
CA SER A 554 -16.50 -27.78 10.34
C SER A 554 -16.12 -28.77 11.43
N ASN A 555 -14.92 -28.64 12.04
CA ASN A 555 -14.52 -29.41 13.22
C ASN A 555 -14.82 -28.58 14.49
N PRO A 556 -15.84 -28.94 15.30
CA PRO A 556 -16.19 -28.19 16.51
C PRO A 556 -15.06 -28.12 17.54
N ALA A 557 -14.10 -29.04 17.50
CA ALA A 557 -12.95 -29.06 18.40
C ALA A 557 -11.78 -28.18 17.93
N PHE A 558 -11.81 -27.64 16.71
CA PHE A 558 -10.67 -26.94 16.09
C PHE A 558 -10.08 -25.85 17.01
N HIS A 559 -10.91 -24.86 17.37
CA HIS A 559 -10.50 -23.72 18.20
C HIS A 559 -10.00 -24.16 19.57
N LYS A 560 -10.72 -25.11 20.20
CA LYS A 560 -10.34 -25.71 21.48
C LYS A 560 -8.95 -26.35 21.41
N SER A 561 -8.68 -27.14 20.38
CA SER A 561 -7.41 -27.85 20.20
C SER A 561 -6.25 -26.88 19.99
N ILE A 562 -6.42 -25.86 19.14
CA ILE A 562 -5.38 -24.83 18.93
C ILE A 562 -5.05 -24.11 20.23
N VAL A 563 -6.08 -23.65 20.96
CA VAL A 563 -5.87 -22.95 22.24
C VAL A 563 -5.26 -23.88 23.29
N SER A 564 -5.65 -25.16 23.32
CA SER A 564 -5.08 -26.14 24.25
C SER A 564 -3.58 -26.33 24.03
N SER A 565 -3.13 -26.39 22.78
CA SER A 565 -1.71 -26.51 22.43
C SER A 565 -0.89 -25.27 22.79
N LEU A 566 -1.52 -24.09 22.74
CA LEU A 566 -0.87 -22.82 23.08
C LEU A 566 -0.92 -22.50 24.58
N LEU A 567 -1.79 -23.15 25.34
CA LEU A 567 -2.04 -22.87 26.75
C LEU A 567 -0.73 -22.80 27.58
N PRO A 568 0.25 -23.73 27.43
CA PRO A 568 1.52 -23.69 28.18
C PRO A 568 2.34 -22.40 27.95
N HIS A 569 2.21 -21.78 26.78
CA HIS A 569 3.04 -20.66 26.34
C HIS A 569 2.32 -19.30 26.40
N ILE A 570 1.14 -19.22 27.03
CA ILE A 570 0.31 -18.00 27.05
C ILE A 570 1.05 -16.77 27.59
N HIS A 571 1.77 -16.94 28.70
CA HIS A 571 2.49 -15.83 29.35
C HIS A 571 3.66 -15.34 28.47
N GLU A 572 4.44 -16.26 27.90
CA GLU A 572 5.49 -15.98 26.92
C GLU A 572 4.93 -15.23 25.71
N LEU A 573 3.84 -15.73 25.12
CA LEU A 573 3.21 -15.12 23.94
C LEU A 573 2.64 -13.74 24.24
N ALA A 574 2.11 -13.50 25.43
CA ALA A 574 1.50 -12.23 25.82
C ALA A 574 2.51 -11.06 25.81
N VAL A 575 3.79 -11.34 26.04
CA VAL A 575 4.86 -10.32 26.04
C VAL A 575 5.65 -10.25 24.73
N GLN A 576 5.33 -11.09 23.75
CA GLN A 576 6.02 -11.13 22.46
C GLN A 576 5.46 -10.11 21.45
N GLN A 577 6.35 -9.57 20.59
CA GLN A 577 6.02 -8.55 19.59
C GLN A 577 4.82 -8.92 18.71
N PHE A 578 4.72 -10.19 18.30
CA PHE A 578 3.61 -10.67 17.48
C PHE A 578 2.62 -11.53 18.26
N GLY A 579 3.11 -12.31 19.24
CA GLY A 579 2.32 -13.27 20.01
C GLY A 579 1.15 -12.63 20.78
N HIS A 580 1.31 -11.40 21.25
CA HIS A 580 0.26 -10.71 22.01
C HIS A 580 -1.02 -10.49 21.18
N ASN A 581 -0.90 -10.35 19.85
CA ASN A 581 -2.05 -10.24 18.94
C ASN A 581 -2.88 -11.53 18.94
N LEU A 582 -2.22 -12.69 19.02
CA LEU A 582 -2.90 -13.98 19.11
C LEU A 582 -3.66 -14.11 20.43
N ILE A 583 -3.04 -13.74 21.55
CA ILE A 583 -3.69 -13.79 22.87
C ILE A 583 -4.91 -12.87 22.91
N ASN A 584 -4.83 -11.68 22.30
CA ASN A 584 -5.97 -10.79 22.15
C ASN A 584 -7.07 -11.41 21.28
N ALA A 585 -6.71 -12.01 20.14
CA ALA A 585 -7.68 -12.67 19.25
C ALA A 585 -8.42 -13.84 19.91
N ILE A 586 -7.78 -14.56 20.85
CA ILE A 586 -8.45 -15.63 21.60
C ILE A 586 -9.60 -15.08 22.48
N ALA A 587 -9.45 -13.88 23.05
CA ALA A 587 -10.52 -13.26 23.85
C ALA A 587 -11.79 -13.01 23.01
N GLU A 588 -11.62 -12.69 21.73
CA GLU A 588 -12.68 -12.40 20.75
C GLU A 588 -13.36 -13.65 20.16
N VAL A 589 -12.95 -14.85 20.55
CA VAL A 589 -13.64 -16.09 20.15
C VAL A 589 -14.75 -16.39 21.15
N PRO A 590 -16.04 -16.54 20.76
CA PRO A 590 -17.13 -16.81 21.69
C PRO A 590 -16.93 -18.06 22.54
N SER A 591 -17.43 -18.07 23.78
CA SER A 591 -17.35 -19.26 24.63
C SER A 591 -18.34 -20.37 24.28
N LYS A 592 -19.36 -20.06 23.48
CA LYS A 592 -20.39 -20.98 23.00
C LYS A 592 -20.54 -20.83 21.48
N GLY A 593 -20.78 -21.94 20.80
CA GLY A 593 -20.93 -21.98 19.35
C GLY A 593 -20.52 -23.34 18.78
N LYS A 594 -21.15 -23.76 17.69
CA LYS A 594 -20.89 -25.05 17.04
C LYS A 594 -19.63 -25.04 16.16
N GLU A 595 -19.43 -23.95 15.41
CA GLU A 595 -18.38 -23.86 14.39
C GLU A 595 -17.21 -22.95 14.81
N ARG A 596 -17.42 -22.11 15.82
CA ARG A 596 -16.41 -21.18 16.35
C ARG A 596 -16.64 -20.99 17.84
N SER A 597 -15.85 -21.65 18.68
CA SER A 597 -15.93 -21.46 20.13
C SER A 597 -14.66 -21.88 20.90
N VAL A 598 -14.34 -21.14 21.97
CA VAL A 598 -13.31 -21.52 22.96
C VAL A 598 -13.98 -21.64 24.32
N PRO A 599 -14.10 -22.85 24.90
CA PRO A 599 -14.84 -23.06 26.14
C PRO A 599 -14.47 -22.08 27.26
N PHE A 600 -15.47 -21.60 27.99
CA PHE A 600 -15.30 -20.58 29.02
C PHE A 600 -14.22 -20.94 30.07
N HIS A 601 -14.17 -22.21 30.49
CA HIS A 601 -13.17 -22.69 31.45
C HIS A 601 -11.73 -22.59 30.92
N MET A 602 -11.52 -22.63 29.59
CA MET A 602 -10.19 -22.42 28.99
C MET A 602 -9.82 -20.94 29.01
N LYS A 603 -10.78 -20.03 28.78
CA LYS A 603 -10.56 -18.59 28.95
C LYS A 603 -10.21 -18.27 30.41
N GLU A 604 -10.87 -18.93 31.37
CA GLU A 604 -10.51 -18.83 32.79
C GLU A 604 -9.08 -19.33 33.05
N ALA A 605 -8.66 -20.44 32.45
CA ALA A 605 -7.29 -20.97 32.57
C ALA A 605 -6.24 -20.04 31.95
N ILE A 606 -6.54 -19.43 30.79
CA ILE A 606 -5.68 -18.41 30.16
C ILE A 606 -5.52 -17.22 31.10
N MET A 607 -6.62 -16.66 31.60
CA MET A 607 -6.58 -15.52 32.51
C MET A 607 -5.86 -15.85 33.83
N ALA A 608 -6.01 -17.06 34.35
CA ALA A 608 -5.26 -17.50 35.53
C ALA A 608 -3.74 -17.47 35.28
N ARG A 609 -3.27 -18.00 34.14
CA ARG A 609 -1.84 -17.93 33.76
C ARG A 609 -1.35 -16.50 33.52
N LEU A 610 -2.15 -15.65 32.88
CA LEU A 610 -1.81 -14.23 32.73
C LEU A 610 -1.70 -13.54 34.10
N GLY A 611 -2.54 -13.94 35.07
CA GLY A 611 -2.49 -13.46 36.46
C GLY A 611 -1.26 -13.92 37.24
N GLU A 612 -0.80 -15.16 37.02
CA GLU A 612 0.44 -15.70 37.63
C GLU A 612 1.68 -14.91 37.19
N HIS A 613 1.67 -14.35 35.97
CA HIS A 613 2.76 -13.55 35.39
C HIS A 613 2.44 -12.05 35.27
N GLU A 614 1.55 -11.53 36.13
CA GLU A 614 1.06 -10.14 36.06
C GLU A 614 2.19 -9.09 36.05
N ALA A 615 3.26 -9.32 36.83
CA ALA A 615 4.41 -8.41 36.90
C ALA A 615 5.10 -8.28 35.52
N GLU A 616 5.44 -9.40 34.90
CA GLU A 616 6.09 -9.46 33.59
C GLU A 616 5.24 -8.81 32.49
N LEU A 617 3.91 -9.01 32.55
CA LEU A 617 2.99 -8.40 31.60
C LEU A 617 2.99 -6.88 31.72
N ARG A 618 3.05 -6.33 32.94
CA ARG A 618 3.01 -4.88 33.14
C ARG A 618 4.29 -4.18 32.73
N ASP A 619 5.43 -4.87 32.73
CA ASP A 619 6.71 -4.30 32.34
C ASP A 619 6.78 -4.01 30.82
N SER A 620 6.08 -4.80 29.99
CA SER A 620 6.08 -4.63 28.53
C SER A 620 4.81 -3.94 28.00
N TRP A 621 4.94 -3.18 26.90
CA TRP A 621 3.77 -2.60 26.22
C TRP A 621 2.80 -3.67 25.70
N MET A 622 3.34 -4.75 25.14
CA MET A 622 2.58 -5.90 24.61
C MET A 622 1.78 -6.57 25.73
N GLY A 623 2.42 -6.85 26.86
CA GLY A 623 1.77 -7.45 28.02
C GLY A 623 0.70 -6.52 28.62
N ARG A 624 0.93 -5.21 28.69
CA ARG A 624 -0.09 -4.22 29.10
C ARG A 624 -1.29 -4.23 28.16
N SER A 625 -1.08 -4.36 26.85
CA SER A 625 -2.18 -4.48 25.89
C SER A 625 -3.03 -5.73 26.16
N VAL A 626 -2.39 -6.88 26.41
CA VAL A 626 -3.09 -8.13 26.75
C VAL A 626 -3.85 -8.00 28.06
N TRP A 627 -3.18 -7.51 29.12
CA TRP A 627 -3.79 -7.29 30.44
C TRP A 627 -5.04 -6.41 30.35
N ARG A 628 -4.96 -5.32 29.59
CA ARG A 628 -6.09 -4.40 29.36
C ARG A 628 -7.22 -5.07 28.57
N ASN A 629 -6.91 -5.77 27.48
CA ASN A 629 -7.90 -6.42 26.61
C ASN A 629 -8.63 -7.58 27.33
N TRP A 630 -7.93 -8.31 28.19
CA TRP A 630 -8.49 -9.37 29.03
C TRP A 630 -9.10 -8.88 30.35
N LYS A 631 -9.12 -7.55 30.58
CA LYS A 631 -9.63 -6.91 31.80
C LYS A 631 -8.99 -7.48 33.08
N GLY A 632 -7.67 -7.65 33.08
CA GLY A 632 -6.93 -8.29 34.17
C GLY A 632 -7.13 -7.63 35.54
N ASP A 633 -7.24 -6.29 35.62
CA ASP A 633 -7.52 -5.59 36.89
C ASP A 633 -8.91 -5.93 37.45
N MET A 634 -9.90 -6.10 36.56
CA MET A 634 -11.24 -6.54 36.94
C MET A 634 -11.24 -8.00 37.35
N TRP A 635 -10.49 -8.87 36.66
CA TRP A 635 -10.33 -10.27 37.08
C TRP A 635 -9.70 -10.36 38.48
N LYS A 636 -8.69 -9.55 38.77
CA LYS A 636 -7.98 -9.54 40.06
C LYS A 636 -8.86 -9.06 41.21
N THR A 637 -9.56 -7.95 41.02
CA THR A 637 -10.34 -7.28 42.08
C THR A 637 -11.77 -7.81 42.20
N ARG A 638 -12.41 -8.14 41.07
CA ARG A 638 -13.84 -8.44 40.95
C ARG A 638 -14.07 -9.61 39.99
N ARG A 639 -13.65 -10.81 40.39
CA ARG A 639 -13.79 -12.04 39.58
C ARG A 639 -15.22 -12.29 39.08
N ARG A 640 -16.24 -11.94 39.86
CA ARG A 640 -17.65 -12.09 39.45
C ARG A 640 -17.97 -11.19 38.25
N ASP A 641 -17.60 -9.91 38.33
CA ASP A 641 -17.78 -8.92 37.26
C ASP A 641 -17.02 -9.32 35.99
N TRP A 642 -15.80 -9.85 36.14
CA TRP A 642 -15.04 -10.38 35.01
C TRP A 642 -15.76 -11.53 34.29
N LYS A 643 -16.37 -12.47 35.04
CA LYS A 643 -17.15 -13.55 34.44
C LYS A 643 -18.40 -13.06 33.73
N VAL A 644 -19.03 -11.99 34.23
CA VAL A 644 -20.18 -11.34 33.57
C VAL A 644 -19.72 -10.69 32.27
N TRP A 645 -18.68 -9.84 32.32
CA TRP A 645 -18.10 -9.19 31.15
C TRP A 645 -17.70 -10.20 30.06
N MET A 646 -17.02 -11.29 30.41
CA MET A 646 -16.59 -12.27 29.40
C MET A 646 -17.79 -12.94 28.73
N ARG A 647 -18.90 -13.16 29.45
CA ARG A 647 -20.16 -13.65 28.88
C ARG A 647 -20.88 -12.60 28.03
N GLU A 648 -20.79 -11.32 28.39
CA GLU A 648 -21.35 -10.21 27.59
C GLU A 648 -20.56 -10.03 26.29
N VAL A 649 -19.23 -10.12 26.33
CA VAL A 649 -18.38 -10.16 25.14
C VAL A 649 -18.82 -11.32 24.24
N ASP A 650 -19.06 -12.50 24.80
CA ASP A 650 -19.58 -13.64 24.03
C ASP A 650 -20.95 -13.32 23.38
N ALA A 651 -21.85 -12.63 24.09
CA ALA A 651 -23.18 -12.25 23.58
C ALA A 651 -23.12 -11.16 22.49
N HIS A 652 -22.25 -10.16 22.64
CA HIS A 652 -22.02 -9.12 21.63
C HIS A 652 -21.42 -9.69 20.35
N ILE A 653 -20.54 -10.69 20.45
CA ILE A 653 -19.98 -11.34 19.26
C ILE A 653 -21.08 -12.15 18.55
N GLU A 654 -21.97 -12.83 19.27
CA GLU A 654 -23.07 -13.60 18.68
C GLU A 654 -24.08 -12.71 17.92
N SER A 655 -24.30 -11.45 18.36
CA SER A 655 -25.20 -10.52 17.65
C SER A 655 -24.62 -9.95 16.35
N THR A 656 -23.30 -9.99 16.14
CA THR A 656 -22.64 -9.55 14.90
C THR A 656 -22.66 -10.60 13.78
N LEU A 657 -23.05 -11.85 14.07
CA LEU A 657 -23.27 -12.87 13.04
C LEU A 657 -24.60 -12.62 12.33
N PRO A 658 -24.71 -12.83 11.00
CA PRO A 658 -25.97 -12.69 10.28
C PRO A 658 -27.02 -13.66 10.84
N GLN A 659 -27.91 -13.15 11.69
CA GLN A 659 -28.98 -13.91 12.30
C GLN A 659 -30.00 -14.30 11.22
N ARG A 660 -29.96 -15.58 10.85
CA ARG A 660 -30.96 -16.23 10.02
C ARG A 660 -32.27 -16.31 10.81
N GLY A 661 -33.14 -15.33 10.58
CA GLY A 661 -34.59 -15.29 10.88
C GLY A 661 -35.08 -16.11 12.07
N ARG A 662 -35.02 -15.55 13.28
CA ARG A 662 -35.79 -16.09 14.42
C ARG A 662 -36.38 -15.04 15.37
N ALA A 663 -36.30 -13.75 15.01
CA ALA A 663 -36.77 -12.65 15.84
C ALA A 663 -38.25 -12.25 15.61
N ALA A 664 -38.96 -12.84 14.65
CA ALA A 664 -40.34 -12.42 14.33
C ALA A 664 -41.43 -13.14 15.15
N GLU A 665 -41.14 -14.25 15.86
CA GLU A 665 -42.20 -15.05 16.51
C GLU A 665 -42.36 -14.82 18.02
N LYS A 666 -41.55 -13.95 18.65
CA LYS A 666 -41.64 -13.73 20.11
C LYS A 666 -42.39 -12.48 20.56
N GLN A 667 -42.97 -11.70 19.66
CA GLN A 667 -43.72 -10.48 20.04
C GLN A 667 -45.25 -10.59 19.93
N GLN A 668 -45.80 -11.71 19.47
CA GLN A 668 -47.27 -11.88 19.38
C GLN A 668 -47.91 -12.70 20.50
N ALA A 669 -47.13 -13.23 21.46
CA ALA A 669 -47.68 -14.03 22.56
C ALA A 669 -47.98 -13.24 23.85
N ALA A 670 -47.96 -11.91 23.83
CA ALA A 670 -48.06 -11.09 25.06
C ALA A 670 -49.42 -10.38 25.28
N GLN A 671 -50.41 -10.57 24.40
CA GLN A 671 -51.72 -9.92 24.53
C GLN A 671 -52.82 -10.93 24.22
N ASP A 672 -53.21 -11.71 25.23
CA ASP A 672 -54.60 -12.12 25.47
C ASP A 672 -54.63 -13.04 26.69
N LYS A 673 -54.86 -12.45 27.86
CA LYS A 673 -55.19 -13.13 29.12
C LYS A 673 -56.64 -12.80 29.47
N PRO A 674 -57.57 -13.75 29.34
CA PRO A 674 -58.73 -13.82 30.21
C PRO A 674 -58.61 -15.05 31.11
N SER A 675 -58.64 -14.80 32.41
CA SER A 675 -58.74 -15.78 33.47
C SER A 675 -60.07 -16.53 33.41
N LYS A 676 -60.04 -17.86 33.36
CA LYS A 676 -61.06 -18.73 34.01
C LYS A 676 -60.70 -20.22 33.93
N LYS A 677 -60.60 -20.78 35.14
CA LYS A 677 -61.04 -22.10 35.63
C LYS A 677 -60.46 -23.40 35.03
N GLU A 678 -60.03 -24.19 36.00
CA GLU A 678 -59.47 -25.54 36.04
C GLU A 678 -60.38 -26.66 35.47
N GLU A 679 -59.73 -27.82 35.26
CA GLU A 679 -60.24 -29.20 35.08
C GLU A 679 -60.33 -29.75 33.63
N PRO A 680 -60.15 -31.08 33.39
CA PRO A 680 -58.82 -31.65 33.16
C PRO A 680 -58.70 -32.47 31.84
N VAL A 681 -57.44 -32.70 31.48
CA VAL A 681 -56.85 -33.79 30.66
C VAL A 681 -57.84 -34.74 29.97
N VAL A 682 -57.99 -34.56 28.65
CA VAL A 682 -58.39 -35.64 27.74
C VAL A 682 -57.31 -35.75 26.66
N GLU A 683 -56.59 -36.86 26.71
CA GLU A 683 -55.75 -37.36 25.62
C GLU A 683 -56.69 -37.74 24.46
N ASP A 684 -56.58 -37.10 23.30
CA ASP A 684 -56.91 -37.79 22.05
C ASP A 684 -56.15 -37.22 20.85
N LYS A 685 -55.56 -38.18 20.13
CA LYS A 685 -55.16 -38.26 18.71
C LYS A 685 -54.44 -37.09 18.04
N MET A 686 -53.17 -37.38 17.74
CA MET A 686 -52.43 -36.88 16.58
C MET A 686 -53.21 -37.08 15.28
N GLU A 687 -53.70 -36.00 14.67
CA GLU A 687 -53.94 -35.93 13.23
C GLU A 687 -52.78 -35.19 12.58
N VAL A 688 -52.15 -35.87 11.62
CA VAL A 688 -51.04 -35.37 10.81
C VAL A 688 -51.66 -34.58 9.66
N ASP A 689 -51.72 -33.26 9.80
CA ASP A 689 -52.09 -32.38 8.69
C ASP A 689 -50.94 -32.29 7.67
N GLU A 690 -51.20 -32.87 6.51
CA GLU A 690 -50.37 -32.86 5.32
C GLU A 690 -50.35 -31.45 4.70
N VAL A 691 -49.40 -30.60 5.12
CA VAL A 691 -49.22 -29.27 4.50
C VAL A 691 -48.48 -29.42 3.18
N VAL A 692 -49.26 -29.37 2.10
CA VAL A 692 -48.80 -29.31 0.71
C VAL A 692 -47.92 -28.07 0.51
N GLU A 693 -46.61 -28.28 0.35
CA GLU A 693 -45.65 -27.25 -0.07
C GLU A 693 -45.99 -26.75 -1.48
N LYS A 694 -46.32 -25.47 -1.61
CA LYS A 694 -46.32 -24.79 -2.91
C LYS A 694 -44.87 -24.55 -3.37
N PRO A 695 -44.47 -24.92 -4.60
CA PRO A 695 -43.06 -24.92 -5.00
C PRO A 695 -42.47 -23.52 -5.12
N GLU A 696 -41.20 -23.36 -4.71
CA GLU A 696 -40.41 -22.11 -4.76
C GLU A 696 -40.26 -21.46 -6.14
N GLU A 697 -40.73 -22.09 -7.22
CA GLU A 697 -40.59 -21.55 -8.58
C GLU A 697 -41.46 -20.31 -8.84
N GLU A 698 -42.66 -20.21 -8.25
CA GLU A 698 -43.53 -19.03 -8.46
C GLU A 698 -42.93 -17.75 -7.84
N LYS A 699 -42.31 -17.86 -6.64
CA LYS A 699 -41.64 -16.70 -6.00
C LYS A 699 -40.43 -16.20 -6.78
N LYS A 700 -39.70 -17.10 -7.48
CA LYS A 700 -38.59 -16.70 -8.35
C LYS A 700 -39.08 -15.99 -9.61
N LYS A 701 -40.18 -16.45 -10.20
CA LYS A 701 -40.78 -15.82 -11.39
C LYS A 701 -41.28 -14.40 -11.08
N GLU A 702 -41.96 -14.21 -9.95
CA GLU A 702 -42.46 -12.89 -9.55
C GLU A 702 -41.33 -11.86 -9.28
N LYS A 703 -40.21 -12.31 -8.68
CA LYS A 703 -39.02 -11.46 -8.48
C LYS A 703 -38.34 -11.09 -9.80
N LYS A 704 -38.29 -12.02 -10.77
CA LYS A 704 -37.71 -11.77 -12.08
C LYS A 704 -38.55 -10.75 -12.86
N ASP A 705 -39.87 -10.91 -12.86
CA ASP A 705 -40.79 -9.99 -13.54
C ASP A 705 -40.73 -8.57 -12.95
N LYS A 706 -40.59 -8.44 -11.61
CA LYS A 706 -40.37 -7.12 -10.97
C LYS A 706 -39.04 -6.47 -11.38
N LYS A 707 -37.97 -7.26 -11.52
CA LYS A 707 -36.65 -6.75 -11.94
C LYS A 707 -36.68 -6.27 -13.39
N ASP A 708 -37.27 -7.06 -14.29
CA ASP A 708 -37.37 -6.72 -15.72
C ASP A 708 -38.26 -5.49 -15.94
N LYS A 709 -39.32 -5.32 -15.14
CA LYS A 709 -40.19 -4.14 -15.17
C LYS A 709 -39.47 -2.86 -14.68
N LYS A 710 -38.56 -2.99 -13.71
CA LYS A 710 -37.72 -1.87 -13.23
C LYS A 710 -36.70 -1.44 -14.28
N GLU A 711 -35.99 -2.38 -14.91
CA GLU A 711 -35.03 -2.07 -15.98
C GLU A 711 -35.71 -1.42 -17.21
N LYS A 712 -36.92 -1.88 -17.57
CA LYS A 712 -37.71 -1.23 -18.65
C LYS A 712 -38.08 0.22 -18.33
N ARG A 713 -38.42 0.52 -17.07
CA ARG A 713 -38.72 1.90 -16.64
C ARG A 713 -37.49 2.80 -16.73
N GLU A 714 -36.34 2.34 -16.24
CA GLU A 714 -35.09 3.10 -16.28
C GLU A 714 -34.58 3.34 -17.71
N LYS A 715 -34.75 2.37 -18.62
CA LYS A 715 -34.46 2.57 -20.06
C LYS A 715 -35.37 3.61 -20.71
N LYS A 716 -36.66 3.62 -20.35
CA LYS A 716 -37.61 4.60 -20.89
C LYS A 716 -37.28 6.02 -20.44
N GLU A 717 -36.99 6.22 -19.15
CA GLU A 717 -36.56 7.54 -18.64
C GLU A 717 -35.28 8.05 -19.29
N LYS A 718 -34.29 7.18 -19.55
CA LYS A 718 -33.07 7.56 -20.26
C LYS A 718 -33.33 7.98 -21.71
N LYS A 719 -34.27 7.31 -22.39
CA LYS A 719 -34.66 7.66 -23.77
C LYS A 719 -35.36 9.02 -23.80
N ASP A 720 -36.31 9.25 -22.90
CA ASP A 720 -37.05 10.52 -22.82
C ASP A 720 -36.12 11.70 -22.49
N LYS A 721 -35.11 11.49 -21.63
CA LYS A 721 -34.07 12.51 -21.35
C LYS A 721 -33.22 12.83 -22.57
N LYS A 722 -32.93 11.85 -23.44
CA LYS A 722 -32.13 12.05 -24.65
C LYS A 722 -32.91 12.83 -25.70
N GLU A 723 -34.17 12.46 -25.97
CA GLU A 723 -35.04 13.18 -26.92
C GLU A 723 -35.28 14.64 -26.48
N LYS A 724 -35.43 14.89 -25.18
CA LYS A 724 -35.59 16.26 -24.65
C LYS A 724 -34.31 17.11 -24.84
N LYS A 725 -33.14 16.48 -24.87
CA LYS A 725 -31.85 17.16 -25.09
C LYS A 725 -31.62 17.46 -26.57
N GLU A 726 -32.06 16.59 -27.47
CA GLU A 726 -32.01 16.82 -28.92
C GLU A 726 -32.98 17.93 -29.35
N LYS A 727 -34.23 17.96 -28.83
CA LYS A 727 -35.17 19.06 -29.11
C LYS A 727 -34.67 20.44 -28.64
N LYS A 728 -33.83 20.49 -27.61
CA LYS A 728 -33.26 21.75 -27.12
C LYS A 728 -32.13 22.28 -28.03
N LYS A 729 -31.51 21.42 -28.84
CA LYS A 729 -30.45 21.79 -29.79
C LYS A 729 -30.97 22.26 -31.15
N SER A 730 -32.24 22.03 -31.47
CA SER A 730 -32.82 22.35 -32.78
C SER A 730 -33.68 23.62 -32.78
N LYS A 731 -33.49 24.54 -31.84
CA LYS A 731 -34.18 25.84 -31.86
C LYS A 731 -33.34 26.82 -32.70
N PRO A 732 -33.84 27.34 -33.83
CA PRO A 732 -33.09 28.24 -34.69
C PRO A 732 -32.92 29.60 -33.98
N GLU A 733 -31.70 30.15 -34.05
CA GLU A 733 -31.38 31.50 -33.61
C GLU A 733 -32.12 32.51 -34.49
N GLU A 734 -32.97 33.33 -33.88
CA GLU A 734 -33.57 34.50 -34.52
C GLU A 734 -32.45 35.53 -34.74
N ALA A 735 -32.22 35.86 -36.01
CA ALA A 735 -31.27 36.87 -36.44
C ALA A 735 -31.78 38.26 -36.03
N GLU A 736 -31.10 38.87 -35.06
CA GLU A 736 -31.34 40.25 -34.65
C GLU A 736 -30.63 41.18 -35.63
N VAL A 737 -31.43 41.87 -36.45
CA VAL A 737 -30.97 42.85 -37.44
C VAL A 737 -30.55 44.11 -36.69
N VAL A 738 -29.25 44.39 -36.63
CA VAL A 738 -28.70 45.65 -36.15
C VAL A 738 -28.85 46.67 -37.28
N ALA A 739 -29.72 47.66 -37.06
CA ALA A 739 -29.83 48.84 -37.92
C ALA A 739 -28.64 49.76 -37.62
N GLU A 740 -27.77 49.95 -38.60
CA GLU A 740 -26.76 51.00 -38.62
C GLU A 740 -27.46 52.31 -39.00
N ASP A 741 -27.52 53.24 -38.05
CA ASP A 741 -27.84 54.64 -38.29
C ASP A 741 -26.57 55.32 -38.88
N GLU A 742 -26.53 55.45 -40.21
CA GLU A 742 -25.67 56.40 -40.92
C GLU A 742 -26.54 57.56 -41.44
N GLU A 743 -26.21 58.78 -40.99
CA GLU A 743 -26.62 60.13 -41.46
C GLU A 743 -28.09 60.50 -41.74
#